data_AF-A0A3E0QRZ2-F1
#
_entry.id   AF-A0A3E0QRZ2-F1
#
_cell.length_a   1.000
_cell.length_b   1.000
_cell.length_c   1.000
_cell.angle_alpha   90.00
_cell.angle_beta   90.00
_cell.angle_gamma   90.00
#
_symmetry.space_group_name_H-M   'P 1'
#
loop_
_entity.id
_entity.type
_entity.pdbx_description
1 polymer ?
#
loop_
_entity_poly.entity_id
_entity_poly.type
_entity_poly.pdbx_seq_one_letter_code
_entity_poly.pdbx_strand_id
1 'polypeptide(L)'
;MCRLGANQGLVCLFLEEPCDIPIPCPANRNILKRGEEGVIAMRRLVGRLLLAAVLIFAAASVTADGSTSAQTEDSVYRLVPGKFDIHTDGTHPEETTKGFNDALQWAHDQGYTTFIVPPGTYMIKKSAKGQPGPDARINMVPDMTFVLEDGAELVKEPNDSEIYELLYIGRGVNNVTIRGGKFVGDRDQHDYSRKDHPYSSGTHEGGYGIVALGARNLTIEGVEVYNFTGDGIVIGGSGQMVRDLYGSSFVPGAFDSDGKPTAAEGRIRTITPVPLNHERFKTDPCFELSNNINLPADFELYFYDADGNLIGPKLNAKVRQRIQIPAGAASFHLVFERADSNGSYIEVWSRVPSENVIVRNSELHHNRRQGITIGGADNVVIEHNVIHDINGVAPQSGIDVEGGYGENGFLNTNIQIRNNEFYNNAAYDVILYDGNNAVVEGNHLASRGKIGLAVSSPFTGALVKNNHFDGTRLVIYHDVTLVGNQMNDSYTFIEGPNVTIDGMKFTDSSFTISSSRPFGVEVKNVTMVHTKRADSGFGIWVNPIRVTNMTIIGESRLGVINAGNTTGNEFTNLRVVGHSGGTLPRGTYNGCYFESAPENKRELAISAPGTYVFENCTFKSPIVPLAIYDPGSDVTIRNSSVILDGDSHGVFVGAAKSFVFENNTVKANALKRAELELVKINDYWQRNDPADVLKAVIQNNVIEANIAARGISTIYAGVGAPPYIVKDNTLYNAKLFLKADDVQSGNQELTK
;
A
#
# COMPACT_ATOMS: atom_id res chain seq x y z
N MET A 1 12.15 2.10 -33.23
CA MET A 1 12.97 3.25 -33.69
C MET A 1 12.08 4.49 -33.75
N CYS A 2 12.02 5.25 -32.66
CA CYS A 2 11.75 6.69 -32.65
C CYS A 2 12.85 7.28 -31.77
N ARG A 3 13.63 8.23 -32.31
CA ARG A 3 14.74 8.88 -31.59
C ARG A 3 14.15 9.84 -30.55
N LEU A 4 14.24 9.47 -29.28
CA LEU A 4 13.98 10.37 -28.14
C LEU A 4 15.18 11.30 -27.97
N GLY A 5 14.97 12.60 -28.16
CA GLY A 5 15.97 13.63 -27.89
C GLY A 5 16.16 13.81 -26.38
N ALA A 6 17.42 13.93 -25.96
CA ALA A 6 17.90 13.85 -24.58
C ALA A 6 17.51 14.99 -23.60
N ASN A 7 16.36 15.65 -23.80
CA ASN A 7 15.93 16.78 -22.94
C ASN A 7 14.47 16.71 -22.44
N GLN A 8 13.79 15.55 -22.54
CA GLN A 8 12.38 15.39 -22.12
C GLN A 8 12.17 14.35 -20.99
N GLY A 9 13.22 14.02 -20.24
CA GLY A 9 13.27 12.87 -19.32
C GLY A 9 12.44 12.94 -18.04
N LEU A 10 11.57 13.93 -17.85
CA LEU A 10 10.62 13.96 -16.74
C LEU A 10 9.14 13.97 -17.18
N VAL A 11 8.86 14.35 -18.42
CA VAL A 11 7.50 14.64 -18.90
C VAL A 11 6.87 13.41 -19.58
N CYS A 12 7.66 12.48 -20.09
CA CYS A 12 7.13 11.27 -20.73
C CYS A 12 6.87 10.10 -19.77
N LEU A 13 7.28 10.17 -18.50
CA LEU A 13 7.08 9.09 -17.52
C LEU A 13 5.69 9.11 -16.85
N PHE A 14 4.84 10.05 -17.24
CA PHE A 14 3.51 10.25 -16.66
C PHE A 14 2.38 10.05 -17.66
N LEU A 15 2.71 9.56 -18.86
CA LEU A 15 1.80 9.35 -19.98
C LEU A 15 1.71 7.86 -20.28
N GLU A 16 0.80 7.14 -19.62
CA GLU A 16 0.11 6.00 -20.23
C GLU A 16 -1.18 5.64 -19.48
N GLU A 17 -2.04 4.92 -20.19
CA GLU A 17 -3.51 4.82 -20.13
C GLU A 17 -4.14 4.43 -18.78
N PRO A 18 -5.45 4.69 -18.56
CA PRO A 18 -6.18 4.15 -17.41
C PRO A 18 -6.01 2.64 -17.36
N CYS A 19 -5.23 2.16 -16.39
CA CYS A 19 -5.18 0.76 -16.07
C CYS A 19 -6.54 0.38 -15.46
N ASP A 20 -7.44 -0.10 -16.30
CA ASP A 20 -8.64 -0.82 -15.88
C ASP A 20 -8.18 -2.03 -15.07
N ILE A 21 -8.10 -1.88 -13.74
CA ILE A 21 -8.02 -3.00 -12.83
C ILE A 21 -9.35 -3.76 -13.00
N PRO A 22 -9.36 -5.00 -13.53
CA PRO A 22 -10.60 -5.73 -13.75
C PRO A 22 -11.09 -6.24 -12.39
N ILE A 23 -11.91 -5.44 -11.70
CA ILE A 23 -12.68 -5.92 -10.56
C ILE A 23 -14.01 -6.47 -11.11
N PRO A 24 -14.33 -7.75 -10.93
CA PRO A 24 -15.65 -8.28 -11.28
C PRO A 24 -16.68 -7.73 -10.28
N CYS A 25 -17.43 -6.69 -10.69
CA CYS A 25 -18.61 -6.24 -9.96
C CYS A 25 -19.85 -6.96 -10.55
N PRO A 26 -20.62 -7.72 -9.76
CA PRO A 26 -21.85 -8.34 -10.24
C PRO A 26 -22.91 -7.27 -10.53
N ALA A 27 -23.40 -7.29 -11.76
CA ALA A 27 -24.43 -6.40 -12.26
C ALA A 27 -25.73 -6.48 -11.45
N ASN A 28 -26.27 -5.32 -11.06
CA ASN A 28 -27.71 -5.07 -11.14
C ASN A 28 -28.00 -3.57 -11.16
N ARG A 29 -28.45 -3.08 -12.32
CA ARG A 29 -29.08 -1.78 -12.51
C ARG A 29 -30.54 -1.87 -12.05
N ASN A 30 -31.01 -0.90 -11.25
CA ASN A 30 -32.15 -0.02 -11.61
C ASN A 30 -32.67 0.82 -10.43
N ILE A 31 -32.96 2.11 -10.75
CA ILE A 31 -34.03 2.98 -10.19
C ILE A 31 -33.70 3.59 -8.80
N LEU A 32 -33.75 4.90 -8.49
CA LEU A 32 -34.55 6.06 -8.96
C LEU A 32 -33.83 7.40 -8.66
N LYS A 33 -34.06 8.42 -9.51
CA LYS A 33 -33.75 9.85 -9.28
C LYS A 33 -34.76 10.51 -8.35
N ARG A 34 -34.29 11.43 -7.48
CA ARG A 34 -34.79 12.81 -7.20
C ARG A 34 -34.56 13.25 -5.74
N GLY A 35 -34.18 14.52 -5.57
CA GLY A 35 -34.48 15.31 -4.38
C GLY A 35 -33.35 16.21 -3.90
N GLU A 36 -33.28 17.44 -4.44
CA GLU A 36 -32.50 18.57 -3.90
C GLU A 36 -33.19 19.25 -2.71
N GLU A 37 -32.40 20.05 -1.99
CA GLU A 37 -32.71 21.21 -1.12
C GLU A 37 -32.89 21.05 0.41
N GLY A 38 -32.15 21.90 1.15
CA GLY A 38 -32.37 22.28 2.56
C GLY A 38 -31.09 22.30 3.44
N VAL A 39 -30.18 23.28 3.42
CA VAL A 39 -30.19 24.65 4.01
C VAL A 39 -29.83 24.74 5.53
N ILE A 40 -28.60 25.25 5.79
CA ILE A 40 -28.16 26.30 6.77
C ILE A 40 -27.88 26.00 8.27
N ALA A 41 -26.59 26.25 8.61
CA ALA A 41 -25.95 26.92 9.77
C ALA A 41 -26.09 26.45 11.24
N MET A 42 -24.93 26.35 11.92
CA MET A 42 -24.52 27.32 12.97
C MET A 42 -23.01 27.19 13.29
N ARG A 43 -22.32 28.32 13.48
CA ARG A 43 -20.88 28.44 13.81
C ARG A 43 -20.71 29.02 15.24
N ARG A 44 -19.64 28.56 15.92
CA ARG A 44 -18.81 29.22 16.98
C ARG A 44 -19.32 29.35 18.43
N LEU A 45 -18.47 28.94 19.39
CA LEU A 45 -17.74 29.79 20.38
C LEU A 45 -16.77 28.91 21.22
N VAL A 46 -15.44 29.05 21.14
CA VAL A 46 -14.48 29.89 21.94
C VAL A 46 -13.83 29.18 23.13
N GLY A 47 -12.50 29.32 23.23
CA GLY A 47 -11.75 29.12 24.47
C GLY A 47 -10.21 29.09 24.29
N ARG A 48 -9.59 30.26 24.04
CA ARG A 48 -8.13 30.46 24.22
C ARG A 48 -7.85 30.86 25.67
N LEU A 49 -6.75 30.37 26.26
CA LEU A 49 -6.02 31.08 27.33
C LEU A 49 -4.55 30.63 27.38
N LEU A 50 -3.65 31.59 27.17
CA LEU A 50 -2.23 31.56 27.54
C LEU A 50 -2.09 31.73 29.07
N LEU A 51 -1.06 31.12 29.68
CA LEU A 51 -0.05 31.88 30.45
C LEU A 51 1.19 31.03 30.77
N ALA A 52 2.32 31.75 30.88
CA ALA A 52 3.70 31.28 30.91
C ALA A 52 4.35 31.24 32.32
N ALA A 53 5.60 30.75 32.31
CA ALA A 53 6.73 30.92 33.26
C ALA A 53 6.79 29.92 34.44
N VAL A 54 7.93 29.27 34.75
CA VAL A 54 9.20 29.83 35.27
C VAL A 54 10.32 28.77 35.21
N LEU A 55 11.54 29.21 34.83
CA LEU A 55 12.83 28.50 34.89
C LEU A 55 13.37 28.36 36.33
N ILE A 56 14.18 27.32 36.64
CA ILE A 56 15.43 27.43 37.43
C ILE A 56 16.51 26.44 36.91
N PHE A 57 17.74 26.96 36.90
CA PHE A 57 19.06 26.52 36.42
C PHE A 57 19.64 25.19 36.94
N ALA A 58 20.55 24.62 36.14
CA ALA A 58 21.87 24.20 36.62
C ALA A 58 22.94 24.41 35.53
N ALA A 59 23.85 25.35 35.78
CA ALA A 59 25.07 25.55 35.01
C ALA A 59 26.19 24.68 35.61
N ALA A 60 26.93 23.99 34.76
CA ALA A 60 28.24 23.46 35.09
C ALA A 60 29.20 23.76 33.93
N SER A 61 30.18 24.60 34.23
CA SER A 61 31.31 24.97 33.37
C SER A 61 32.26 23.78 33.18
N VAL A 62 32.55 23.43 31.93
CA VAL A 62 33.75 22.68 31.54
C VAL A 62 34.48 23.48 30.46
N THR A 63 35.77 23.59 30.67
CA THR A 63 36.76 24.40 29.96
C THR A 63 36.91 24.02 28.49
N ALA A 64 37.10 25.05 27.67
CA ALA A 64 37.42 24.96 26.26
C ALA A 64 38.74 24.23 26.01
N ASP A 65 38.72 23.32 25.04
CA ASP A 65 39.87 23.05 24.18
C ASP A 65 39.35 22.99 22.73
N GLY A 66 40.04 23.72 21.86
CA GLY A 66 39.47 24.27 20.63
C GLY A 66 39.37 23.30 19.46
N SER A 67 38.19 23.29 18.82
CA SER A 67 38.05 23.37 17.36
C SER A 67 36.59 23.76 17.04
N THR A 68 36.22 25.01 17.33
CA THR A 68 34.96 25.57 16.86
C THR A 68 35.06 25.85 15.36
N SER A 69 34.45 24.99 14.55
CA SER A 69 33.92 25.41 13.25
C SER A 69 32.89 26.49 13.51
N ALA A 70 33.14 27.71 13.02
CA ALA A 70 32.22 28.83 13.16
C ALA A 70 30.84 28.45 12.63
N GLN A 71 29.84 28.42 13.51
CA GLN A 71 28.45 28.55 13.09
C GLN A 71 28.29 29.98 12.58
N THR A 72 28.09 30.12 11.28
CA THR A 72 27.80 31.39 10.62
C THR A 72 26.46 31.91 11.15
N GLU A 73 26.44 33.15 11.67
CA GLU A 73 25.19 33.86 11.97
C GLU A 73 24.29 33.86 10.71
N ASP A 74 23.01 33.53 10.86
CA ASP A 74 22.02 33.59 9.77
C ASP A 74 21.96 35.02 9.21
N SER A 75 22.50 35.20 8.01
CA SER A 75 22.46 36.46 7.28
C SER A 75 21.11 36.57 6.58
N VAL A 76 20.26 37.48 7.07
CA VAL A 76 18.87 37.65 6.58
C VAL A 76 18.77 38.81 5.59
N TYR A 77 18.22 38.54 4.41
CA TYR A 77 17.75 39.56 3.47
C TYR A 77 16.23 39.56 3.38
N ARG A 78 15.61 40.69 3.72
CA ARG A 78 14.18 40.92 3.46
C ARG A 78 14.02 41.66 2.14
N LEU A 79 13.28 41.07 1.20
CA LEU A 79 13.08 41.61 -0.13
C LEU A 79 12.48 43.01 -0.07
N VAL A 80 13.06 43.92 -0.85
CA VAL A 80 12.53 45.25 -1.12
C VAL A 80 12.10 45.28 -2.59
N PRO A 81 10.80 45.06 -2.90
CA PRO A 81 10.36 44.79 -4.27
C PRO A 81 10.82 45.83 -5.31
N GLY A 82 10.66 47.12 -4.98
CA GLY A 82 11.06 48.21 -5.88
C GLY A 82 12.57 48.31 -6.19
N LYS A 83 13.45 47.63 -5.43
CA LYS A 83 14.89 47.56 -5.73
C LYS A 83 15.17 46.70 -6.97
N PHE A 84 14.29 45.75 -7.26
CA PHE A 84 14.45 44.76 -8.31
C PHE A 84 13.31 44.81 -9.34
N ASP A 85 12.54 45.90 -9.37
CA ASP A 85 11.39 46.07 -10.29
C ASP A 85 10.30 44.99 -10.10
N ILE A 86 10.10 44.56 -8.85
CA ILE A 86 9.10 43.56 -8.50
C ILE A 86 7.78 44.24 -8.13
N HIS A 87 6.69 43.78 -8.75
CA HIS A 87 5.33 44.23 -8.47
C HIS A 87 4.63 43.27 -7.48
N THR A 88 3.78 43.83 -6.61
CA THR A 88 3.16 43.13 -5.46
C THR A 88 1.63 43.08 -5.53
N ASP A 89 1.05 43.50 -6.64
CA ASP A 89 -0.39 43.66 -6.88
C ASP A 89 -0.94 42.67 -7.91
N GLY A 90 -0.17 41.63 -8.25
CA GLY A 90 -0.53 40.62 -9.24
C GLY A 90 -0.39 41.09 -10.70
N THR A 91 0.35 42.18 -10.96
CA THR A 91 0.61 42.70 -12.31
C THR A 91 2.08 42.54 -12.71
N HIS A 92 2.41 42.91 -13.96
CA HIS A 92 3.81 42.95 -14.48
C HIS A 92 4.59 41.64 -14.25
N PRO A 93 4.12 40.51 -14.81
CA PRO A 93 4.70 39.21 -14.51
C PRO A 93 6.13 39.05 -15.06
N GLU A 94 6.48 39.71 -16.16
CA GLU A 94 7.81 39.65 -16.76
C GLU A 94 8.86 40.31 -15.87
N GLU A 95 8.59 41.55 -15.46
CA GLU A 95 9.42 42.34 -14.54
C GLU A 95 9.52 41.64 -13.19
N THR A 96 8.37 41.20 -12.65
CA THR A 96 8.30 40.48 -11.37
C THR A 96 9.14 39.21 -11.38
N THR A 97 8.99 38.34 -12.38
CA THR A 97 9.74 37.06 -12.43
C THR A 97 11.24 37.28 -12.56
N LYS A 98 11.64 38.21 -13.44
CA LYS A 98 13.04 38.55 -13.62
C LYS A 98 13.62 39.15 -12.33
N GLY A 99 12.94 40.14 -11.76
CA GLY A 99 13.36 40.84 -10.55
C GLY A 99 13.49 39.90 -9.36
N PHE A 100 12.58 38.94 -9.22
CA PHE A 100 12.62 37.96 -8.14
C PHE A 100 13.81 37.02 -8.24
N ASN A 101 14.09 36.49 -9.44
CA ASN A 101 15.26 35.66 -9.70
C ASN A 101 16.58 36.46 -9.51
N ASP A 102 16.64 37.70 -9.99
CA ASP A 102 17.79 38.59 -9.79
C ASP A 102 18.02 38.88 -8.30
N ALA A 103 16.95 39.13 -7.53
CA ALA A 103 17.03 39.40 -6.10
C ALA A 103 17.54 38.20 -5.31
N LEU A 104 17.03 37.00 -5.64
CA LEU A 104 17.41 35.76 -4.96
C LEU A 104 18.87 35.38 -5.26
N GLN A 105 19.30 35.48 -6.53
CA GLN A 105 20.68 35.27 -6.91
C GLN A 105 21.61 36.30 -6.27
N TRP A 106 21.24 37.59 -6.30
CA TRP A 106 22.01 38.63 -5.64
C TRP A 106 22.16 38.37 -4.15
N ALA A 107 21.08 37.96 -3.47
CA ALA A 107 21.12 37.69 -2.03
C ALA A 107 22.09 36.54 -1.72
N HIS A 108 22.03 35.44 -2.48
CA HIS A 108 22.98 34.34 -2.38
C HIS A 108 24.42 34.80 -2.61
N ASP A 109 24.69 35.60 -3.65
CA ASP A 109 26.04 36.08 -3.98
C ASP A 109 26.60 37.04 -2.92
N GLN A 110 25.73 37.71 -2.15
CA GLN A 110 26.10 38.51 -0.99
C GLN A 110 26.30 37.67 0.29
N GLY A 111 26.08 36.35 0.22
CA GLY A 111 26.20 35.45 1.35
C GLY A 111 25.03 35.50 2.32
N TYR A 112 23.85 35.96 1.90
CA TYR A 112 22.62 35.81 2.69
C TYR A 112 22.16 34.34 2.68
N THR A 113 21.81 33.80 3.85
CA THR A 113 21.31 32.43 4.03
C THR A 113 19.80 32.38 4.22
N THR A 114 19.15 33.52 4.47
CA THR A 114 17.68 33.64 4.56
C THR A 114 17.17 34.75 3.66
N PHE A 115 16.16 34.44 2.85
CA PHE A 115 15.48 35.38 1.96
C PHE A 115 14.00 35.47 2.35
N ILE A 116 13.56 36.65 2.82
CA ILE A 116 12.19 36.90 3.28
C ILE A 116 11.40 37.67 2.23
N VAL A 117 10.26 37.12 1.82
CA VAL A 117 9.30 37.72 0.88
C VAL A 117 8.19 38.41 1.68
N PRO A 118 8.02 39.74 1.56
CA PRO A 118 6.95 40.45 2.26
C PRO A 118 5.57 40.15 1.66
N PRO A 119 4.47 40.46 2.37
CA PRO A 119 3.11 40.27 1.87
C PRO A 119 2.88 40.97 0.54
N GLY A 120 2.13 40.32 -0.34
CA GLY A 120 1.89 40.77 -1.70
C GLY A 120 1.55 39.62 -2.63
N THR A 121 0.94 39.94 -3.76
CA THR A 121 0.64 39.00 -4.84
C THR A 121 1.70 39.17 -5.93
N TYR A 122 2.56 38.17 -6.10
CA TYR A 122 3.66 38.19 -7.06
C TYR A 122 3.30 37.29 -8.25
N MET A 123 2.90 37.90 -9.36
CA MET A 123 2.54 37.17 -10.57
C MET A 123 3.80 36.69 -11.29
N ILE A 124 3.87 35.39 -11.58
CA ILE A 124 5.01 34.74 -12.25
C ILE A 124 4.67 34.48 -13.71
N LYS A 125 5.52 34.98 -14.60
CA LYS A 125 5.43 34.93 -16.06
C LYS A 125 5.11 33.54 -16.56
N LYS A 126 4.21 33.43 -17.53
CA LYS A 126 3.94 32.17 -18.22
C LYS A 126 5.10 31.72 -19.11
N SER A 127 5.24 30.41 -19.28
CA SER A 127 6.23 29.81 -20.16
C SER A 127 5.91 30.07 -21.63
N ALA A 128 6.94 30.00 -22.48
CA ALA A 128 6.73 29.76 -23.90
C ALA A 128 6.16 28.34 -24.09
N LYS A 129 5.33 28.15 -25.12
CA LYS A 129 4.63 26.87 -25.35
C LYS A 129 5.58 25.69 -25.39
N GLY A 130 5.27 24.67 -24.59
CA GLY A 130 5.99 23.39 -24.53
C GLY A 130 7.39 23.48 -23.96
N GLN A 131 7.78 24.61 -23.36
CA GLN A 131 9.11 24.82 -22.80
C GLN A 131 9.00 25.53 -21.44
N PRO A 132 9.06 24.79 -20.31
CA PRO A 132 9.28 25.42 -19.01
C PRO A 132 10.65 26.13 -19.02
N GLY A 133 10.61 27.46 -19.19
CA GLY A 133 11.80 28.30 -19.28
C GLY A 133 12.23 28.83 -17.90
N PRO A 134 13.54 28.96 -17.63
CA PRO A 134 14.02 29.55 -16.38
C PRO A 134 13.57 31.01 -16.19
N ASP A 135 13.17 31.72 -17.26
CA ASP A 135 12.62 33.07 -17.19
C ASP A 135 11.11 33.11 -16.85
N ALA A 136 10.46 31.96 -16.71
CA ALA A 136 9.01 31.82 -16.47
C ALA A 136 8.68 31.07 -15.18
N ARG A 137 9.63 31.04 -14.23
CA ARG A 137 9.52 30.40 -12.92
C ARG A 137 10.48 31.07 -11.93
N ILE A 138 10.31 30.82 -10.64
CA ILE A 138 11.31 31.17 -9.62
C ILE A 138 12.35 30.06 -9.54
N ASN A 139 13.64 30.39 -9.67
CA ASN A 139 14.75 29.44 -9.63
C ASN A 139 15.47 29.57 -8.29
N MET A 140 15.42 28.52 -7.48
CA MET A 140 16.08 28.50 -6.18
C MET A 140 17.62 28.47 -6.32
N VAL A 141 18.26 29.01 -5.29
CA VAL A 141 19.72 29.00 -5.08
C VAL A 141 20.06 28.10 -3.88
N PRO A 142 21.26 27.49 -3.83
CA PRO A 142 21.63 26.61 -2.72
C PRO A 142 21.78 27.39 -1.41
N ASP A 143 21.83 26.67 -0.28
CA ASP A 143 22.11 27.21 1.05
C ASP A 143 21.17 28.34 1.48
N MET A 144 19.89 28.25 1.08
CA MET A 144 18.92 29.32 1.23
C MET A 144 17.65 28.87 1.96
N THR A 145 17.28 29.62 2.99
CA THR A 145 15.95 29.58 3.62
C THR A 145 15.06 30.65 2.99
N PHE A 146 14.12 30.23 2.15
CA PHE A 146 13.15 31.07 1.46
C PHE A 146 11.84 31.13 2.25
N VAL A 147 11.54 32.30 2.82
CA VAL A 147 10.40 32.51 3.73
C VAL A 147 9.40 33.45 3.08
N LEU A 148 8.18 32.98 2.87
CA LEU A 148 7.05 33.83 2.50
C LEU A 148 6.31 34.22 3.78
N GLU A 149 6.24 35.52 4.07
CA GLU A 149 5.45 36.04 5.18
C GLU A 149 3.95 35.78 4.95
N ASP A 150 3.17 35.78 6.03
CA ASP A 150 1.70 35.65 5.94
C ASP A 150 1.12 36.74 5.02
N GLY A 151 0.32 36.32 4.04
CA GLY A 151 -0.19 37.20 2.96
C GLY A 151 0.73 37.37 1.75
N ALA A 152 1.87 36.67 1.68
CA ALA A 152 2.67 36.57 0.45
C ALA A 152 2.19 35.37 -0.41
N GLU A 153 1.96 35.64 -1.69
CA GLU A 153 1.43 34.67 -2.65
C GLU A 153 2.24 34.72 -3.95
N LEU A 154 2.75 33.56 -4.39
CA LEU A 154 3.31 33.39 -5.74
C LEU A 154 2.20 32.82 -6.62
N VAL A 155 1.82 33.55 -7.67
CA VAL A 155 0.68 33.22 -8.53
C VAL A 155 1.14 33.00 -9.95
N LYS A 156 0.75 31.89 -10.58
CA LYS A 156 1.08 31.64 -11.98
C LYS A 156 0.20 32.50 -12.90
N GLU A 157 0.82 33.17 -13.87
CA GLU A 157 0.09 33.90 -14.92
C GLU A 157 -0.79 32.93 -15.73
N PRO A 158 -2.09 33.23 -15.94
CA PRO A 158 -2.97 32.42 -16.78
C PRO A 158 -2.38 32.17 -18.18
N ASN A 159 -2.36 30.91 -18.58
CA ASN A 159 -1.72 30.49 -19.81
C ASN A 159 -2.44 29.32 -20.49
N ASP A 160 -1.88 28.87 -21.61
CA ASP A 160 -2.40 27.81 -22.48
C ASP A 160 -1.37 26.70 -22.74
N SER A 161 -0.28 26.67 -21.95
CA SER A 161 0.79 25.69 -22.12
C SER A 161 0.46 24.40 -21.38
N GLU A 162 0.78 23.27 -21.98
CA GLU A 162 0.55 21.98 -21.33
C GLU A 162 1.52 21.72 -20.18
N ILE A 163 2.65 22.44 -20.16
CA ILE A 163 3.72 22.31 -19.16
C ILE A 163 4.18 23.68 -18.67
N TYR A 164 4.19 23.87 -17.36
CA TYR A 164 4.79 25.04 -16.71
C TYR A 164 5.22 24.72 -15.30
N GLU A 165 6.03 25.60 -14.71
CA GLU A 165 6.46 25.47 -13.32
C GLU A 165 6.34 26.85 -12.64
N LEU A 166 5.99 26.87 -11.35
CA LEU A 166 5.96 28.10 -10.55
C LEU A 166 7.30 28.32 -9.83
N LEU A 167 7.82 27.29 -9.14
CA LEU A 167 9.09 27.33 -8.41
C LEU A 167 9.92 26.06 -8.68
N TYR A 168 11.22 26.23 -8.92
CA TYR A 168 12.14 25.17 -9.33
C TYR A 168 13.38 25.07 -8.46
N ILE A 169 13.68 23.85 -7.99
CA ILE A 169 14.89 23.44 -7.29
C ILE A 169 15.62 22.43 -8.17
N GLY A 170 16.70 22.88 -8.81
CA GLY A 170 17.46 22.07 -9.75
C GLY A 170 18.55 21.22 -9.09
N ARG A 171 19.14 20.35 -9.90
CA ARG A 171 20.32 19.57 -9.52
C ARG A 171 21.45 20.49 -9.05
N GLY A 172 21.99 20.21 -7.87
CA GLY A 172 23.07 20.99 -7.25
C GLY A 172 22.59 22.17 -6.40
N VAL A 173 21.30 22.48 -6.43
CA VAL A 173 20.66 23.45 -5.52
C VAL A 173 20.32 22.71 -4.22
N ASN A 174 21.34 22.55 -3.38
CA ASN A 174 21.24 21.76 -2.14
C ASN A 174 21.00 22.67 -0.93
N ASN A 175 20.54 22.07 0.18
CA ASN A 175 20.36 22.77 1.46
C ASN A 175 19.38 23.95 1.35
N VAL A 176 18.15 23.65 0.94
CA VAL A 176 17.09 24.65 0.74
C VAL A 176 15.95 24.40 1.71
N THR A 177 15.43 25.48 2.30
CA THR A 177 14.16 25.46 3.03
C THR A 177 13.17 26.41 2.38
N ILE A 178 11.96 25.96 2.09
CA ILE A 178 10.82 26.78 1.64
C ILE A 178 9.81 26.80 2.77
N ARG A 179 9.46 27.99 3.25
CA ARG A 179 8.60 28.17 4.43
C ARG A 179 7.50 29.19 4.18
N GLY A 180 6.25 28.80 4.45
CA GLY A 180 5.12 29.71 4.47
C GLY A 180 4.60 30.14 3.10
N GLY A 181 3.54 30.95 3.13
CA GLY A 181 2.93 31.56 1.95
C GLY A 181 2.14 30.61 1.07
N LYS A 182 1.63 31.17 -0.03
CA LYS A 182 0.78 30.45 -0.98
C LYS A 182 1.43 30.32 -2.34
N PHE A 183 1.21 29.17 -2.96
CA PHE A 183 1.64 28.83 -4.30
C PHE A 183 0.38 28.51 -5.10
N VAL A 184 0.04 29.38 -6.05
CA VAL A 184 -1.26 29.36 -6.71
C VAL A 184 -1.07 29.14 -8.20
N GLY A 185 -1.62 28.04 -8.73
CA GLY A 185 -1.66 27.78 -10.16
C GLY A 185 -2.79 28.52 -10.87
N ASP A 186 -2.89 28.30 -12.18
CA ASP A 186 -3.86 28.97 -13.04
C ASP A 186 -5.04 28.08 -13.48
N ARG A 187 -5.27 26.94 -12.81
CA ARG A 187 -6.26 25.91 -13.19
C ARG A 187 -7.61 26.48 -13.64
N ASP A 188 -8.15 27.44 -12.90
CA ASP A 188 -9.49 27.97 -13.15
C ASP A 188 -9.54 28.96 -14.33
N GLN A 189 -8.39 29.55 -14.69
CA GLN A 189 -8.23 30.52 -15.78
C GLN A 189 -7.47 29.95 -16.99
N HIS A 190 -7.01 28.70 -16.93
CA HIS A 190 -6.19 28.05 -17.93
C HIS A 190 -6.97 27.77 -19.24
N ASP A 191 -6.35 28.02 -20.39
CA ASP A 191 -6.94 27.65 -21.70
C ASP A 191 -6.55 26.22 -22.09
N TYR A 192 -7.39 25.26 -21.71
CA TYR A 192 -7.26 23.83 -22.03
C TYR A 192 -7.55 23.46 -23.51
N SER A 193 -7.87 24.42 -24.36
CA SER A 193 -8.24 24.13 -25.76
C SER A 193 -7.03 24.00 -26.69
N ARG A 194 -5.83 24.26 -26.19
CA ARG A 194 -4.61 24.38 -26.99
C ARG A 194 -3.73 23.14 -26.85
N LYS A 195 -2.75 23.03 -27.74
CA LYS A 195 -1.69 22.05 -27.63
C LYS A 195 -0.38 22.78 -27.85
N ASP A 196 0.66 22.39 -27.13
CA ASP A 196 2.01 22.86 -27.33
C ASP A 196 2.56 22.36 -28.67
N HIS A 197 2.14 21.17 -29.12
CA HIS A 197 2.45 20.62 -30.45
C HIS A 197 1.30 19.76 -30.99
N PRO A 198 1.08 19.63 -32.32
CA PRO A 198 0.05 18.74 -32.88
C PRO A 198 0.06 17.27 -32.42
N TYR A 199 1.15 16.81 -31.81
CA TYR A 199 1.34 15.43 -31.35
C TYR A 199 1.41 15.29 -29.83
N SER A 200 1.30 16.38 -29.07
CA SER A 200 1.18 16.27 -27.62
C SER A 200 -0.19 15.71 -27.23
N SER A 201 -0.29 15.16 -26.03
CA SER A 201 -1.51 14.53 -25.52
C SER A 201 -2.69 15.51 -25.49
N GLY A 202 -2.46 16.80 -25.22
CA GLY A 202 -3.50 17.79 -24.98
C GLY A 202 -4.08 17.69 -23.58
N THR A 203 -3.41 17.00 -22.66
CA THR A 203 -3.93 16.78 -21.30
C THR A 203 -3.80 18.04 -20.46
N HIS A 204 -2.75 18.85 -20.68
CA HIS A 204 -2.34 19.98 -19.81
C HIS A 204 -2.03 19.57 -18.37
N GLU A 205 -1.52 18.36 -18.18
CA GLU A 205 -1.26 17.81 -16.85
C GLU A 205 0.12 18.17 -16.29
N GLY A 206 0.93 18.93 -17.04
CA GLY A 206 2.29 19.31 -16.68
C GLY A 206 2.44 20.68 -16.03
N GLY A 207 1.37 21.28 -15.52
CA GLY A 207 1.45 22.54 -14.78
C GLY A 207 1.74 22.30 -13.31
N TYR A 208 2.94 22.65 -12.86
CA TYR A 208 3.46 22.29 -11.54
C TYR A 208 3.68 23.48 -10.62
N GLY A 209 3.45 23.28 -9.31
CA GLY A 209 3.74 24.26 -8.27
C GLY A 209 5.22 24.32 -7.90
N ILE A 210 5.64 23.44 -6.99
CA ILE A 210 7.03 23.35 -6.52
C ILE A 210 7.68 22.11 -7.13
N VAL A 211 8.76 22.29 -7.89
CA VAL A 211 9.44 21.20 -8.61
C VAL A 211 10.88 21.05 -8.11
N ALA A 212 11.23 19.87 -7.60
CA ALA A 212 12.57 19.53 -7.15
C ALA A 212 13.14 18.36 -7.95
N LEU A 213 14.19 18.59 -8.75
CA LEU A 213 14.79 17.56 -9.62
C LEU A 213 16.26 17.32 -9.29
N GLY A 214 16.55 16.18 -8.66
CA GLY A 214 17.89 15.86 -8.16
C GLY A 214 18.35 16.82 -7.05
N ALA A 215 17.40 17.31 -6.25
CA ALA A 215 17.67 18.19 -5.11
C ALA A 215 18.20 17.39 -3.92
N ARG A 216 19.07 17.98 -3.10
CA ARG A 216 19.54 17.34 -1.86
C ARG A 216 19.32 18.22 -0.64
N ASN A 217 18.81 17.64 0.44
CA ASN A 217 18.53 18.33 1.70
C ASN A 217 17.53 19.49 1.48
N LEU A 218 16.29 19.14 1.16
CA LEU A 218 15.20 20.08 0.90
C LEU A 218 14.13 19.97 1.99
N THR A 219 13.74 21.08 2.57
CA THR A 219 12.55 21.15 3.45
C THR A 219 11.51 22.08 2.84
N ILE A 220 10.27 21.63 2.71
CA ILE A 220 9.10 22.41 2.35
C ILE A 220 8.15 22.37 3.54
N GLU A 221 7.84 23.52 4.14
CA GLU A 221 7.03 23.55 5.35
C GLU A 221 6.06 24.73 5.45
N GLY A 222 4.85 24.46 5.97
CA GLY A 222 3.88 25.52 6.23
C GLY A 222 3.33 26.19 4.97
N VAL A 223 3.39 25.53 3.81
CA VAL A 223 2.94 26.11 2.53
C VAL A 223 1.48 25.73 2.23
N GLU A 224 0.79 26.58 1.48
CA GLU A 224 -0.51 26.27 0.86
C GLU A 224 -0.31 26.19 -0.67
N VAL A 225 -0.59 25.03 -1.29
CA VAL A 225 -0.28 24.77 -2.71
C VAL A 225 -1.53 24.27 -3.44
N TYR A 226 -2.07 25.10 -4.33
CA TYR A 226 -3.37 24.82 -4.95
C TYR A 226 -3.56 25.37 -6.36
N ASN A 227 -4.63 24.89 -7.00
CA ASN A 227 -5.09 25.31 -8.33
C ASN A 227 -4.07 25.13 -9.47
N PHE A 228 -3.21 24.11 -9.40
CA PHE A 228 -2.36 23.73 -10.52
C PHE A 228 -3.09 22.82 -11.54
N THR A 229 -2.77 22.94 -12.83
CA THR A 229 -3.32 22.07 -13.89
C THR A 229 -2.77 20.64 -13.85
N GLY A 230 -1.64 20.47 -13.17
CA GLY A 230 -0.98 19.22 -12.85
C GLY A 230 -0.85 19.03 -11.34
N ASP A 231 0.40 18.93 -10.89
CA ASP A 231 0.79 18.50 -9.54
C ASP A 231 1.16 19.69 -8.66
N GLY A 232 0.79 19.65 -7.38
CA GLY A 232 1.19 20.69 -6.43
C GLY A 232 2.69 20.71 -6.17
N ILE A 233 3.25 19.57 -5.75
CA ILE A 233 4.68 19.39 -5.50
C ILE A 233 5.21 18.18 -6.27
N VAL A 234 6.34 18.33 -6.96
CA VAL A 234 7.04 17.25 -7.66
C VAL A 234 8.42 17.07 -7.06
N ILE A 235 8.71 15.86 -6.57
CA ILE A 235 10.02 15.43 -6.07
C ILE A 235 10.53 14.35 -7.03
N GLY A 236 11.38 14.74 -7.99
CA GLY A 236 11.84 13.87 -9.06
C GLY A 236 13.36 13.71 -9.14
N GLY A 237 13.79 12.75 -9.95
CA GLY A 237 15.20 12.59 -10.28
C GLY A 237 15.64 13.48 -11.45
N SER A 238 16.94 13.77 -11.55
CA SER A 238 17.57 14.41 -12.71
C SER A 238 18.38 13.39 -13.51
N GLY A 239 17.94 13.08 -14.72
CA GLY A 239 18.53 12.06 -15.58
C GLY A 239 19.10 12.64 -16.86
N GLN A 240 20.24 12.13 -17.31
CA GLN A 240 20.75 12.37 -18.65
C GLN A 240 21.50 11.14 -19.16
N MET A 241 21.15 10.68 -20.35
CA MET A 241 21.95 9.72 -21.09
C MET A 241 23.26 10.40 -21.50
N VAL A 242 24.38 9.84 -21.04
CA VAL A 242 25.73 10.35 -21.33
C VAL A 242 26.27 9.74 -22.62
N ARG A 243 25.97 8.46 -22.86
CA ARG A 243 26.44 7.73 -24.04
C ARG A 243 25.60 6.50 -24.31
N ASP A 244 25.49 6.13 -25.57
CA ASP A 244 25.00 4.84 -26.05
C ASP A 244 26.15 3.98 -26.61
N LEU A 245 26.03 2.67 -26.45
CA LEU A 245 26.96 1.69 -27.01
C LEU A 245 26.16 0.71 -27.85
N TYR A 246 26.60 0.49 -29.08
CA TYR A 246 25.97 -0.44 -30.03
C TYR A 246 26.83 -1.69 -30.20
N GLY A 247 26.34 -2.70 -30.92
CA GLY A 247 27.11 -3.91 -31.21
C GLY A 247 28.51 -3.67 -31.79
N SER A 248 28.67 -2.60 -32.58
CA SER A 248 29.96 -2.16 -33.12
C SER A 248 30.93 -1.60 -32.08
N SER A 249 30.48 -1.34 -30.85
CA SER A 249 31.32 -0.92 -29.72
C SER A 249 32.04 -2.09 -29.05
N PHE A 250 31.74 -3.34 -29.44
CA PHE A 250 32.23 -4.55 -28.78
C PHE A 250 32.98 -5.49 -29.73
N VAL A 251 33.93 -6.26 -29.17
CA VAL A 251 34.67 -7.35 -29.83
C VAL A 251 34.78 -8.56 -28.90
N PRO A 252 34.98 -9.79 -29.43
CA PRO A 252 35.24 -10.96 -28.59
C PRO A 252 36.46 -10.76 -27.67
N GLY A 253 36.36 -11.24 -26.44
CA GLY A 253 37.44 -11.21 -25.44
C GLY A 253 37.06 -10.54 -24.13
N ALA A 254 38.05 -10.40 -23.24
CA ALA A 254 37.96 -9.79 -21.93
C ALA A 254 39.23 -8.97 -21.63
N PHE A 255 39.40 -8.52 -20.39
CA PHE A 255 40.63 -7.91 -19.90
C PHE A 255 41.28 -8.83 -18.86
N ASP A 256 42.61 -8.91 -18.87
CA ASP A 256 43.38 -9.64 -17.86
C ASP A 256 43.53 -8.83 -16.55
N SER A 257 44.29 -9.35 -15.59
CA SER A 257 44.52 -8.69 -14.30
C SER A 257 45.27 -7.36 -14.39
N ASP A 258 45.99 -7.12 -15.50
CA ASP A 258 46.71 -5.87 -15.76
C ASP A 258 45.84 -4.88 -16.57
N GLY A 259 44.59 -5.25 -16.87
CA GLY A 259 43.68 -4.44 -17.67
C GLY A 259 44.00 -4.49 -19.16
N LYS A 260 44.77 -5.47 -19.64
CA LYS A 260 45.09 -5.62 -21.07
C LYS A 260 44.10 -6.56 -21.76
N PRO A 261 43.76 -6.30 -23.03
CA PRO A 261 42.91 -7.20 -23.80
C PRO A 261 43.44 -8.63 -23.84
N THR A 262 42.58 -9.59 -23.57
CA THR A 262 42.87 -11.03 -23.67
C THR A 262 41.74 -11.78 -24.36
N ALA A 263 42.07 -12.93 -24.95
CA ALA A 263 41.08 -13.81 -25.56
C ALA A 263 40.23 -14.46 -24.45
N ALA A 264 38.91 -14.46 -24.63
CA ALA A 264 37.97 -15.11 -23.73
C ALA A 264 36.78 -15.59 -24.56
N GLU A 265 36.67 -16.91 -24.73
CA GLU A 265 35.58 -17.53 -25.47
C GLU A 265 34.25 -17.28 -24.77
N GLY A 266 33.19 -17.03 -25.53
CA GLY A 266 31.86 -16.74 -24.99
C GLY A 266 31.73 -15.39 -24.29
N ARG A 267 32.70 -14.48 -24.45
CA ARG A 267 32.68 -13.13 -23.88
C ARG A 267 32.94 -12.06 -24.94
N ILE A 268 32.30 -10.91 -24.76
CA ILE A 268 32.57 -9.69 -25.52
C ILE A 268 32.99 -8.56 -24.58
N ARG A 269 33.88 -7.69 -25.07
CA ARG A 269 34.35 -6.51 -24.37
C ARG A 269 34.24 -5.27 -25.24
N THR A 270 34.18 -4.10 -24.63
CA THR A 270 34.30 -2.83 -25.36
C THR A 270 35.63 -2.70 -26.11
N ILE A 271 35.61 -2.13 -27.32
CA ILE A 271 36.79 -1.86 -28.15
C ILE A 271 37.60 -0.70 -27.57
N THR A 272 36.93 0.44 -27.39
CA THR A 272 37.49 1.69 -26.87
C THR A 272 36.92 1.94 -25.48
N PRO A 273 37.71 2.44 -24.52
CA PRO A 273 37.18 2.72 -23.19
C PRO A 273 36.18 3.87 -23.26
N VAL A 274 35.13 3.76 -22.45
CA VAL A 274 34.07 4.75 -22.32
C VAL A 274 34.59 5.93 -21.49
N PRO A 275 34.65 7.15 -22.05
CA PRO A 275 35.19 8.29 -21.32
C PRO A 275 34.24 8.77 -20.22
N LEU A 276 34.81 9.16 -19.09
CA LEU A 276 34.12 9.72 -17.91
C LEU A 276 34.28 11.25 -17.82
N ASN A 277 34.34 11.93 -18.97
CA ASN A 277 34.62 13.37 -19.05
C ASN A 277 33.36 14.26 -19.11
N HIS A 278 32.16 13.70 -18.95
CA HIS A 278 30.92 14.45 -18.98
C HIS A 278 30.77 15.33 -17.73
N GLU A 279 30.32 16.59 -17.89
CA GLU A 279 30.22 17.58 -16.80
C GLU A 279 29.42 17.08 -15.59
N ARG A 280 28.40 16.23 -15.81
CA ARG A 280 27.62 15.62 -14.73
C ARG A 280 28.48 14.81 -13.75
N PHE A 281 29.50 14.10 -14.20
CA PHE A 281 30.32 13.26 -13.34
C PHE A 281 31.23 14.07 -12.41
N LYS A 282 31.46 15.36 -12.69
CA LYS A 282 32.22 16.24 -11.79
C LYS A 282 31.46 16.57 -10.50
N THR A 283 30.13 16.61 -10.59
CA THR A 283 29.23 17.04 -9.50
C THR A 283 28.47 15.87 -8.89
N ASP A 284 28.31 14.76 -9.61
CA ASP A 284 27.86 13.48 -9.09
C ASP A 284 28.68 12.36 -9.75
N PRO A 285 29.76 11.87 -9.11
CA PRO A 285 30.71 10.93 -9.71
C PRO A 285 30.15 9.51 -9.74
N CYS A 286 28.95 9.34 -10.28
CA CYS A 286 28.24 8.08 -10.40
C CYS A 286 27.61 7.94 -11.78
N PHE A 287 27.48 6.71 -12.25
CA PHE A 287 26.68 6.36 -13.42
C PHE A 287 25.96 5.04 -13.19
N GLU A 288 25.06 4.71 -14.10
CA GLU A 288 24.48 3.37 -14.21
C GLU A 288 24.44 2.97 -15.69
N LEU A 289 24.34 1.67 -15.95
CA LEU A 289 23.98 1.17 -17.28
C LEU A 289 22.49 0.87 -17.33
N SER A 290 21.83 1.22 -18.43
CA SER A 290 20.38 1.07 -18.62
C SER A 290 20.03 0.65 -20.05
N ASN A 291 18.79 0.20 -20.25
CA ASN A 291 18.24 -0.18 -21.56
C ASN A 291 19.08 -1.20 -22.34
N ASN A 292 19.58 -2.22 -21.65
CA ASN A 292 20.36 -3.28 -22.31
C ASN A 292 19.45 -4.11 -23.25
N ILE A 293 19.79 -4.13 -24.54
CA ILE A 293 19.15 -4.99 -25.54
C ILE A 293 20.20 -5.99 -26.01
N ASN A 294 19.83 -7.28 -26.06
CA ASN A 294 20.75 -8.35 -26.47
C ASN A 294 22.08 -8.35 -25.69
N LEU A 295 22.05 -7.94 -24.42
CA LEU A 295 23.18 -7.98 -23.49
C LEU A 295 22.65 -8.52 -22.14
N PRO A 296 23.41 -9.36 -21.43
CA PRO A 296 23.01 -9.81 -20.10
C PRO A 296 22.97 -8.64 -19.12
N ALA A 297 22.18 -8.80 -18.05
CA ALA A 297 22.09 -7.78 -17.01
C ALA A 297 23.36 -7.70 -16.15
N ASP A 298 24.07 -8.83 -15.96
CA ASP A 298 25.35 -8.90 -15.26
C ASP A 298 26.52 -8.58 -16.21
N PHE A 299 27.49 -7.80 -15.73
CA PHE A 299 28.69 -7.43 -16.47
C PHE A 299 29.91 -7.19 -15.57
N GLU A 300 31.09 -7.18 -16.17
CA GLU A 300 32.34 -6.77 -15.52
C GLU A 300 32.76 -5.37 -15.99
N LEU A 301 33.37 -4.60 -15.09
CA LEU A 301 33.79 -3.23 -15.31
C LEU A 301 35.24 -3.00 -14.87
N TYR A 302 36.01 -2.29 -15.69
CA TYR A 302 37.43 -2.01 -15.47
C TYR A 302 37.66 -0.51 -15.62
N PHE A 303 38.14 0.18 -14.57
CA PHE A 303 38.40 1.62 -14.61
C PHE A 303 39.85 1.92 -14.98
N TYR A 304 40.09 3.02 -15.69
CA TYR A 304 41.43 3.44 -16.11
C TYR A 304 41.64 4.92 -15.83
N ASP A 305 42.88 5.30 -15.49
CA ASP A 305 43.30 6.69 -15.37
C ASP A 305 43.49 7.36 -16.74
N ALA A 306 43.92 8.63 -16.74
CA ALA A 306 44.15 9.39 -17.97
C ALA A 306 45.33 8.89 -18.81
N ASP A 307 46.29 8.18 -18.19
CA ASP A 307 47.48 7.61 -18.83
C ASP A 307 47.21 6.19 -19.37
N GLY A 308 46.03 5.63 -19.10
CA GLY A 308 45.60 4.30 -19.53
C GLY A 308 46.00 3.18 -18.58
N ASN A 309 46.39 3.48 -17.33
CA ASN A 309 46.66 2.47 -16.32
C ASN A 309 45.36 2.07 -15.61
N LEU A 310 45.25 0.77 -15.29
CA LEU A 310 44.10 0.22 -14.58
C LEU A 310 44.01 0.79 -13.14
N ILE A 311 42.82 1.22 -12.74
CA ILE A 311 42.50 1.69 -11.39
C ILE A 311 41.72 0.61 -10.64
N GLY A 312 42.38 -0.01 -9.67
CA GLY A 312 41.78 -1.01 -8.81
C GLY A 312 41.44 -2.33 -9.53
N PRO A 313 40.82 -3.28 -8.82
CA PRO A 313 40.39 -4.54 -9.41
C PRO A 313 39.14 -4.35 -10.29
N LYS A 314 38.84 -5.37 -11.12
CA LYS A 314 37.55 -5.43 -11.82
C LYS A 314 36.37 -5.39 -10.85
N LEU A 315 35.29 -4.74 -11.27
CA LEU A 315 34.03 -4.71 -10.55
C LEU A 315 32.99 -5.56 -11.28
N ASN A 316 32.31 -6.47 -10.59
CA ASN A 316 31.11 -7.11 -11.12
C ASN A 316 29.90 -6.24 -10.75
N ALA A 317 29.07 -5.91 -11.74
CA ALA A 317 27.93 -5.04 -11.56
C ALA A 317 26.74 -5.50 -12.39
N LYS A 318 25.58 -4.90 -12.13
CA LYS A 318 24.33 -5.16 -12.86
C LYS A 318 23.78 -3.90 -13.53
N VAL A 319 23.02 -4.07 -14.60
CA VAL A 319 22.22 -3.00 -15.20
C VAL A 319 21.28 -2.43 -14.11
N ARG A 320 21.09 -1.10 -14.13
CA ARG A 320 20.38 -0.30 -13.12
C ARG A 320 21.06 -0.19 -11.74
N GLN A 321 22.24 -0.76 -11.56
CA GLN A 321 23.05 -0.49 -10.37
C GLN A 321 23.72 0.87 -10.48
N ARG A 322 23.61 1.70 -9.44
CA ARG A 322 24.40 2.93 -9.29
C ARG A 322 25.86 2.56 -9.00
N ILE A 323 26.76 2.96 -9.89
CA ILE A 323 28.19 2.65 -9.85
C ILE A 323 28.95 3.94 -9.53
N GLN A 324 29.70 3.90 -8.43
CA GLN A 324 30.59 4.98 -8.02
C GLN A 324 31.82 4.99 -8.94
N ILE A 325 32.16 6.16 -9.47
CA ILE A 325 33.39 6.40 -10.23
C ILE A 325 34.54 6.53 -9.22
N PRO A 326 35.60 5.69 -9.30
CA PRO A 326 36.78 5.81 -8.44
C PRO A 326 37.52 7.13 -8.68
N ALA A 327 38.15 7.65 -7.63
CA ALA A 327 39.00 8.84 -7.75
C ALA A 327 40.11 8.63 -8.80
N GLY A 328 40.30 9.61 -9.68
CA GLY A 328 41.29 9.56 -10.75
C GLY A 328 40.88 8.78 -12.01
N ALA A 329 39.73 8.10 -12.02
CA ALA A 329 39.25 7.39 -13.20
C ALA A 329 38.84 8.36 -14.31
N ALA A 330 39.44 8.18 -15.48
CA ALA A 330 39.15 8.95 -16.69
C ALA A 330 38.26 8.17 -17.66
N SER A 331 38.24 6.84 -17.58
CA SER A 331 37.43 5.99 -18.45
C SER A 331 37.17 4.60 -17.85
N PHE A 332 36.29 3.83 -18.48
CA PHE A 332 36.07 2.43 -18.13
C PHE A 332 35.84 1.53 -19.34
N HIS A 333 36.07 0.23 -19.17
CA HIS A 333 35.71 -0.82 -20.11
C HIS A 333 34.64 -1.75 -19.53
N LEU A 334 33.85 -2.35 -20.41
CA LEU A 334 32.82 -3.35 -20.07
C LEU A 334 33.16 -4.71 -20.66
N VAL A 335 32.75 -5.77 -19.96
CA VAL A 335 32.77 -7.16 -20.44
C VAL A 335 31.42 -7.82 -20.13
N PHE A 336 30.84 -8.51 -21.12
CA PHE A 336 29.60 -9.28 -20.98
C PHE A 336 29.81 -10.74 -21.35
N GLU A 337 29.10 -11.65 -20.68
CA GLU A 337 29.08 -13.09 -21.01
C GLU A 337 28.16 -13.36 -22.20
N ARG A 338 28.70 -13.18 -23.41
CA ARG A 338 28.01 -13.41 -24.69
C ARG A 338 29.02 -13.76 -25.80
N ALA A 339 28.63 -14.61 -26.73
CA ALA A 339 29.49 -15.07 -27.83
C ALA A 339 29.74 -14.03 -28.95
N ASP A 340 28.78 -13.17 -29.23
CA ASP A 340 28.88 -12.11 -30.24
C ASP A 340 28.16 -10.82 -29.79
N SER A 341 28.39 -9.71 -30.49
CA SER A 341 27.79 -8.40 -30.19
C SER A 341 26.64 -8.01 -31.14
N ASN A 342 26.09 -8.95 -31.91
CA ASN A 342 25.07 -8.65 -32.91
C ASN A 342 23.79 -8.13 -32.24
N GLY A 343 23.37 -6.93 -32.66
CA GLY A 343 22.18 -6.28 -32.13
C GLY A 343 22.29 -5.86 -30.66
N SER A 344 23.48 -5.89 -30.06
CA SER A 344 23.72 -5.40 -28.70
C SER A 344 23.53 -3.89 -28.63
N TYR A 345 22.92 -3.42 -27.54
CA TYR A 345 22.74 -2.01 -27.24
C TYR A 345 22.70 -1.80 -25.73
N ILE A 346 23.32 -0.74 -25.23
CA ILE A 346 23.23 -0.33 -23.82
C ILE A 346 23.55 1.15 -23.66
N GLU A 347 22.95 1.78 -22.66
CA GLU A 347 23.10 3.21 -22.39
C GLU A 347 23.85 3.44 -21.07
N VAL A 348 24.70 4.46 -21.03
CA VAL A 348 25.37 4.97 -19.84
C VAL A 348 24.62 6.22 -19.39
N TRP A 349 24.07 6.19 -18.19
CA TRP A 349 23.27 7.29 -17.64
C TRP A 349 23.91 7.92 -16.41
N SER A 350 23.74 9.23 -16.28
CA SER A 350 23.82 9.93 -15.00
C SER A 350 22.39 10.12 -14.49
N ARG A 351 22.03 9.41 -13.41
CA ARG A 351 20.75 9.54 -12.71
C ARG A 351 21.00 10.01 -11.29
N VAL A 352 20.50 11.20 -10.97
CA VAL A 352 20.62 11.80 -9.65
C VAL A 352 19.22 11.85 -9.03
N PRO A 353 18.88 10.96 -8.09
CA PRO A 353 17.61 11.07 -7.37
C PRO A 353 17.60 12.34 -6.52
N SER A 354 16.41 12.83 -6.17
CA SER A 354 16.30 13.78 -5.06
C SER A 354 16.54 13.04 -3.74
N GLU A 355 17.33 13.60 -2.82
CA GLU A 355 17.76 12.92 -1.60
C GLU A 355 17.48 13.79 -0.37
N ASN A 356 16.96 13.20 0.72
CA ASN A 356 16.66 13.89 1.98
C ASN A 356 15.67 15.06 1.79
N VAL A 357 14.44 14.74 1.40
CA VAL A 357 13.37 15.73 1.19
C VAL A 357 12.31 15.61 2.27
N ILE A 358 11.91 16.73 2.87
CA ILE A 358 10.86 16.80 3.88
C ILE A 358 9.75 17.73 3.38
N VAL A 359 8.50 17.26 3.39
CA VAL A 359 7.30 18.07 3.18
C VAL A 359 6.44 17.98 4.44
N ARG A 360 6.22 19.09 5.14
CA ARG A 360 5.49 19.06 6.41
C ARG A 360 4.59 20.23 6.70
N ASN A 361 3.60 20.03 7.58
CA ASN A 361 2.73 21.10 8.07
C ASN A 361 2.08 21.94 6.95
N SER A 362 1.83 21.35 5.78
CA SER A 362 1.39 22.05 4.58
C SER A 362 -0.01 21.62 4.16
N GLU A 363 -0.68 22.46 3.39
CA GLU A 363 -2.01 22.20 2.82
C GLU A 363 -1.90 22.13 1.30
N LEU A 364 -2.35 21.02 0.71
CA LEU A 364 -2.33 20.83 -0.74
C LEU A 364 -3.73 20.49 -1.19
N HIS A 365 -4.31 21.33 -2.05
CA HIS A 365 -5.70 21.17 -2.43
C HIS A 365 -6.03 21.66 -3.82
N HIS A 366 -7.15 21.17 -4.38
CA HIS A 366 -7.69 21.66 -5.66
C HIS A 366 -6.70 21.63 -6.84
N ASN A 367 -5.61 20.86 -6.75
CA ASN A 367 -4.75 20.55 -7.88
C ASN A 367 -5.45 19.53 -8.78
N ARG A 368 -5.19 19.63 -10.08
CA ARG A 368 -5.98 18.85 -11.05
C ARG A 368 -5.56 17.39 -11.11
N ARG A 369 -4.26 17.11 -10.92
CA ARG A 369 -3.67 15.78 -11.06
C ARG A 369 -3.24 15.19 -9.72
N GLN A 370 -2.31 15.82 -8.99
CA GLN A 370 -1.77 15.26 -7.75
C GLN A 370 -1.53 16.36 -6.70
N GLY A 371 -1.59 15.99 -5.42
CA GLY A 371 -1.03 16.82 -4.35
C GLY A 371 0.50 16.81 -4.41
N ILE A 372 1.08 15.62 -4.21
CA ILE A 372 2.54 15.40 -4.22
C ILE A 372 2.90 14.20 -5.10
N THR A 373 3.88 14.40 -5.97
CA THR A 373 4.47 13.36 -6.83
C THR A 373 5.89 13.05 -6.37
N ILE A 374 6.22 11.77 -6.21
CA ILE A 374 7.58 11.28 -5.96
C ILE A 374 8.02 10.42 -7.15
N GLY A 375 8.80 11.01 -8.05
CA GLY A 375 9.20 10.43 -9.34
C GLY A 375 10.71 10.17 -9.47
N GLY A 376 11.36 9.76 -8.38
CA GLY A 376 12.79 9.48 -8.34
C GLY A 376 13.48 10.12 -7.15
N ALA A 377 13.25 9.56 -5.97
CA ALA A 377 13.81 10.08 -4.74
C ALA A 377 14.25 8.99 -3.76
N ASP A 378 15.19 9.35 -2.90
CA ASP A 378 15.61 8.56 -1.76
C ASP A 378 15.44 9.37 -0.46
N ASN A 379 14.93 8.72 0.59
CA ASN A 379 14.73 9.33 1.90
C ASN A 379 13.82 10.58 1.86
N VAL A 380 12.54 10.36 1.54
CA VAL A 380 11.51 11.40 1.56
C VAL A 380 10.61 11.24 2.78
N VAL A 381 10.30 12.34 3.46
CA VAL A 381 9.37 12.39 4.59
C VAL A 381 8.22 13.35 4.26
N ILE A 382 6.99 12.85 4.26
CA ILE A 382 5.77 13.64 4.09
C ILE A 382 4.95 13.51 5.38
N GLU A 383 4.88 14.59 6.17
CA GLU A 383 4.28 14.53 7.50
C GLU A 383 3.40 15.71 7.93
N HIS A 384 2.34 15.45 8.69
CA HIS A 384 1.48 16.50 9.26
C HIS A 384 0.87 17.45 8.21
N ASN A 385 0.62 16.96 7.00
CA ASN A 385 -0.02 17.72 5.93
C ASN A 385 -1.52 17.43 5.87
N VAL A 386 -2.26 18.35 5.26
CA VAL A 386 -3.67 18.17 4.88
C VAL A 386 -3.75 18.17 3.35
N ILE A 387 -4.20 17.05 2.77
CA ILE A 387 -4.20 16.87 1.31
C ILE A 387 -5.61 16.48 0.84
N HIS A 388 -6.27 17.39 0.12
CA HIS A 388 -7.70 17.24 -0.16
C HIS A 388 -8.19 17.87 -1.46
N ASP A 389 -9.41 17.48 -1.86
CA ASP A 389 -10.10 18.02 -3.05
C ASP A 389 -9.26 17.91 -4.34
N ILE A 390 -8.34 16.95 -4.44
CA ILE A 390 -7.58 16.69 -5.67
C ILE A 390 -8.50 16.02 -6.70
N ASN A 391 -8.69 16.67 -7.85
CA ASN A 391 -9.62 16.20 -8.89
C ASN A 391 -9.36 16.87 -10.25
N GLY A 392 -9.64 16.16 -11.35
CA GLY A 392 -9.78 16.74 -12.68
C GLY A 392 -9.06 15.96 -13.80
N VAL A 393 -7.84 15.48 -13.57
CA VAL A 393 -7.10 14.63 -14.53
C VAL A 393 -6.39 13.50 -13.80
N ALA A 394 -6.36 12.31 -14.39
CA ALA A 394 -5.80 11.11 -13.77
C ALA A 394 -4.31 11.28 -13.40
N PRO A 395 -3.85 10.72 -12.27
CA PRO A 395 -4.58 9.80 -11.40
C PRO A 395 -5.47 10.44 -10.33
N GLN A 396 -5.45 11.76 -10.12
CA GLN A 396 -6.25 12.46 -9.09
C GLN A 396 -5.93 11.98 -7.65
N SER A 397 -4.63 11.90 -7.32
CA SER A 397 -4.14 11.34 -6.05
C SER A 397 -3.70 12.42 -5.06
N GLY A 398 -3.83 12.14 -3.76
CA GLY A 398 -3.18 12.96 -2.74
C GLY A 398 -1.65 12.90 -2.85
N ILE A 399 -1.09 11.69 -2.72
CA ILE A 399 0.33 11.39 -2.94
C ILE A 399 0.47 10.25 -3.94
N ASP A 400 1.43 10.36 -4.85
CA ASP A 400 1.81 9.28 -5.75
C ASP A 400 3.31 9.06 -5.76
N VAL A 401 3.70 7.81 -5.51
CA VAL A 401 5.08 7.34 -5.53
C VAL A 401 5.25 6.47 -6.76
N GLU A 402 5.67 7.11 -7.85
CA GLU A 402 5.80 6.52 -9.19
C GLU A 402 7.00 7.15 -9.91
N GLY A 403 8.09 6.40 -10.00
CA GLY A 403 9.31 6.79 -10.71
C GLY A 403 9.42 6.18 -12.10
N GLY A 404 8.54 5.25 -12.47
CA GLY A 404 8.58 4.51 -13.73
C GLY A 404 9.88 3.73 -13.91
N TYR A 405 10.41 3.15 -12.83
CA TYR A 405 11.71 2.49 -12.78
C TYR A 405 11.85 1.35 -13.82
N GLY A 406 10.77 0.59 -14.03
CA GLY A 406 10.68 -0.46 -15.05
C GLY A 406 10.67 0.07 -16.49
N GLU A 407 10.34 1.34 -16.66
CA GLU A 407 10.19 2.04 -17.95
C GLU A 407 11.32 3.06 -18.17
N ASN A 408 12.53 2.69 -17.72
CA ASN A 408 13.72 3.54 -17.82
C ASN A 408 13.63 4.87 -17.04
N GLY A 409 12.76 4.94 -16.04
CA GLY A 409 12.63 6.04 -15.09
C GLY A 409 13.59 5.94 -13.90
N PHE A 410 13.15 6.40 -12.73
CA PHE A 410 13.94 6.46 -11.50
C PHE A 410 13.39 5.50 -10.44
N LEU A 411 14.28 5.01 -9.58
CA LEU A 411 13.85 4.22 -8.42
C LEU A 411 13.47 5.16 -7.28
N ASN A 412 12.34 4.88 -6.63
CA ASN A 412 11.98 5.48 -5.35
C ASN A 412 12.40 4.56 -4.20
N THR A 413 13.09 5.12 -3.20
CA THR A 413 13.50 4.37 -2.00
C THR A 413 13.28 5.13 -0.71
N ASN A 414 12.98 4.40 0.37
CA ASN A 414 12.92 4.93 1.74
C ASN A 414 11.94 6.10 1.89
N ILE A 415 10.67 5.86 1.58
CA ILE A 415 9.61 6.87 1.62
C ILE A 415 8.83 6.76 2.93
N GLN A 416 8.66 7.86 3.65
CA GLN A 416 7.89 7.93 4.89
C GLN A 416 6.70 8.87 4.73
N ILE A 417 5.48 8.36 4.84
CA ILE A 417 4.23 9.13 4.76
C ILE A 417 3.55 8.98 6.12
N ARG A 418 3.59 10.01 6.96
CA ARG A 418 3.15 9.88 8.35
C ARG A 418 2.31 11.03 8.90
N ASN A 419 1.28 10.70 9.68
CA ASN A 419 0.43 11.66 10.38
C ASN A 419 -0.20 12.73 9.46
N ASN A 420 -0.58 12.37 8.23
CA ASN A 420 -1.28 13.27 7.31
C ASN A 420 -2.80 13.03 7.35
N GLU A 421 -3.56 14.05 6.98
CA GLU A 421 -5.02 14.03 6.83
C GLU A 421 -5.39 14.08 5.34
N PHE A 422 -6.19 13.12 4.90
CA PHE A 422 -6.68 13.06 3.51
C PHE A 422 -8.20 12.98 3.45
N TYR A 423 -8.82 13.82 2.62
CA TYR A 423 -10.26 13.77 2.36
C TYR A 423 -10.61 14.35 0.99
N ASN A 424 -11.76 13.96 0.45
CA ASN A 424 -12.30 14.45 -0.83
C ASN A 424 -11.39 14.34 -2.07
N ASN A 425 -10.34 13.51 -2.04
CA ASN A 425 -9.54 13.21 -3.24
C ASN A 425 -10.35 12.32 -4.18
N ALA A 426 -10.29 12.57 -5.49
CA ALA A 426 -11.26 11.99 -6.42
C ALA A 426 -11.02 10.50 -6.73
N ALA A 427 -9.81 9.98 -6.50
CA ALA A 427 -9.47 8.58 -6.77
C ALA A 427 -8.60 7.93 -5.69
N TYR A 428 -7.52 8.59 -5.27
CA TYR A 428 -6.56 8.02 -4.33
C TYR A 428 -6.16 9.02 -3.23
N ASP A 429 -6.01 8.57 -2.00
CA ASP A 429 -5.26 9.34 -0.99
C ASP A 429 -3.76 9.11 -1.16
N VAL A 430 -3.33 7.84 -1.22
CA VAL A 430 -1.92 7.46 -1.44
C VAL A 430 -1.79 6.32 -2.46
N ILE A 431 -0.84 6.46 -3.37
CA ILE A 431 -0.39 5.40 -4.29
C ILE A 431 1.09 5.11 -4.01
N LEU A 432 1.41 3.83 -3.83
CA LEU A 432 2.76 3.29 -3.91
C LEU A 432 2.82 2.42 -5.16
N TYR A 433 3.21 3.01 -6.29
CA TYR A 433 3.17 2.35 -7.60
C TYR A 433 4.43 1.51 -7.84
N ASP A 434 5.61 2.14 -7.78
CA ASP A 434 6.89 1.46 -7.88
C ASP A 434 7.94 2.05 -6.91
N GLY A 435 8.86 1.19 -6.49
CA GLY A 435 9.87 1.55 -5.50
C GLY A 435 10.09 0.46 -4.46
N ASN A 436 10.89 0.82 -3.46
CA ASN A 436 11.29 -0.08 -2.40
C ASN A 436 11.32 0.64 -1.05
N ASN A 437 10.86 -0.01 0.00
CA ASN A 437 10.83 0.48 1.38
C ASN A 437 10.00 1.75 1.53
N ALA A 438 8.73 1.58 1.91
CA ALA A 438 7.87 2.68 2.34
C ALA A 438 7.30 2.43 3.74
N VAL A 439 7.14 3.49 4.52
CA VAL A 439 6.41 3.48 5.78
C VAL A 439 5.22 4.42 5.65
N VAL A 440 4.01 3.88 5.70
CA VAL A 440 2.75 4.65 5.75
C VAL A 440 2.23 4.53 7.17
N GLU A 441 2.36 5.58 7.99
CA GLU A 441 2.08 5.50 9.43
C GLU A 441 1.18 6.61 10.00
N GLY A 442 0.16 6.25 10.78
CA GLY A 442 -0.60 7.24 11.56
C GLY A 442 -1.44 8.21 10.72
N ASN A 443 -1.65 7.95 9.44
CA ASN A 443 -2.45 8.80 8.56
C ASN A 443 -3.95 8.54 8.74
N HIS A 444 -4.76 9.56 8.47
CA HIS A 444 -6.21 9.42 8.32
C HIS A 444 -6.58 9.51 6.85
N LEU A 445 -7.08 8.40 6.31
CA LEU A 445 -7.38 8.19 4.90
C LEU A 445 -8.91 8.16 4.73
N ALA A 446 -9.50 9.33 4.46
CA ALA A 446 -10.92 9.58 4.56
C ALA A 446 -11.59 10.09 3.27
N SER A 447 -10.98 9.86 2.10
CA SER A 447 -11.65 10.08 0.81
C SER A 447 -12.73 9.02 0.54
N ARG A 448 -13.88 9.15 1.21
CA ARG A 448 -14.91 8.12 1.28
C ARG A 448 -15.34 7.61 -0.11
N GLY A 449 -15.42 6.29 -0.24
CA GLY A 449 -15.75 5.59 -1.50
C GLY A 449 -14.59 5.47 -2.49
N LYS A 450 -13.41 5.99 -2.16
CA LYS A 450 -12.19 5.99 -2.98
C LYS A 450 -11.11 5.09 -2.38
N ILE A 451 -9.95 5.02 -3.01
CA ILE A 451 -8.83 4.21 -2.53
C ILE A 451 -8.01 5.06 -1.55
N GLY A 452 -7.93 4.62 -0.29
CA GLY A 452 -7.10 5.28 0.72
C GLY A 452 -5.63 4.94 0.50
N LEU A 453 -5.32 3.67 0.21
CA LEU A 453 -3.96 3.25 -0.12
C LEU A 453 -3.98 2.15 -1.17
N ALA A 454 -3.19 2.34 -2.23
CA ALA A 454 -2.82 1.30 -3.18
C ALA A 454 -1.32 0.99 -3.07
N VAL A 455 -0.98 -0.30 -2.98
CA VAL A 455 0.39 -0.80 -3.13
C VAL A 455 0.41 -1.74 -4.33
N SER A 456 0.96 -1.27 -5.45
CA SER A 456 1.01 -1.98 -6.73
C SER A 456 2.09 -3.07 -6.72
N SER A 457 1.98 -4.03 -7.65
CA SER A 457 2.94 -5.14 -7.75
C SER A 457 4.40 -4.73 -7.95
N PRO A 458 4.75 -3.64 -8.68
CA PRO A 458 6.15 -3.22 -8.79
C PRO A 458 6.76 -2.69 -7.47
N PHE A 459 5.93 -2.34 -6.48
CA PHE A 459 6.39 -1.83 -5.19
C PHE A 459 6.71 -2.97 -4.22
N THR A 460 7.81 -2.85 -3.47
CA THR A 460 8.21 -3.87 -2.47
C THR A 460 8.59 -3.24 -1.13
N GLY A 461 8.45 -4.01 -0.04
CA GLY A 461 8.94 -3.61 1.29
C GLY A 461 8.10 -2.53 1.98
N ALA A 462 6.77 -2.50 1.75
CA ALA A 462 5.91 -1.51 2.40
C ALA A 462 5.48 -1.94 3.82
N LEU A 463 5.60 -1.03 4.78
CA LEU A 463 5.04 -1.14 6.12
C LEU A 463 3.89 -0.13 6.28
N VAL A 464 2.68 -0.63 6.51
CA VAL A 464 1.48 0.19 6.70
C VAL A 464 1.01 0.00 8.13
N LYS A 465 1.20 1.02 8.96
CA LYS A 465 1.07 0.91 10.42
C LYS A 465 0.20 1.99 11.06
N ASN A 466 -0.70 1.60 11.95
CA ASN A 466 -1.48 2.52 12.79
C ASN A 466 -2.26 3.61 12.01
N ASN A 467 -2.62 3.38 10.75
CA ASN A 467 -3.45 4.30 9.98
C ASN A 467 -4.94 4.09 10.28
N HIS A 468 -5.75 5.11 10.04
CA HIS A 468 -7.20 5.05 10.10
C HIS A 468 -7.79 5.22 8.70
N PHE A 469 -8.43 4.17 8.19
CA PHE A 469 -9.19 4.18 6.95
C PHE A 469 -10.67 4.42 7.30
N ASP A 470 -11.23 5.55 6.88
CA ASP A 470 -12.64 5.90 7.11
C ASP A 470 -13.38 5.99 5.77
N GLY A 471 -14.14 4.93 5.46
CA GLY A 471 -14.89 4.82 4.21
C GLY A 471 -14.02 4.59 2.97
N THR A 472 -12.73 4.29 3.12
CA THR A 472 -11.78 4.13 2.00
C THR A 472 -11.45 2.66 1.72
N ARG A 473 -10.81 2.40 0.57
CA ARG A 473 -10.29 1.07 0.21
C ARG A 473 -8.80 0.94 0.48
N LEU A 474 -8.37 -0.24 0.90
CA LEU A 474 -6.98 -0.67 0.97
C LEU A 474 -6.73 -1.74 -0.10
N VAL A 475 -5.84 -1.46 -1.04
CA VAL A 475 -5.51 -2.35 -2.18
C VAL A 475 -4.04 -2.74 -2.10
N ILE A 476 -3.74 -4.04 -2.03
CA ILE A 476 -2.39 -4.58 -1.83
C ILE A 476 -2.18 -5.78 -2.76
N TYR A 477 -1.00 -5.88 -3.37
CA TYR A 477 -0.63 -7.01 -4.23
C TYR A 477 0.36 -8.01 -3.63
N HIS A 478 1.43 -7.58 -2.94
CA HIS A 478 2.37 -8.46 -2.24
C HIS A 478 3.40 -7.66 -1.43
N ASP A 479 4.20 -8.36 -0.60
CA ASP A 479 5.35 -7.81 0.14
C ASP A 479 5.01 -6.60 1.03
N VAL A 480 3.86 -6.66 1.70
CA VAL A 480 3.36 -5.63 2.63
C VAL A 480 3.20 -6.19 4.04
N THR A 481 3.63 -5.42 5.03
CA THR A 481 3.31 -5.65 6.44
C THR A 481 2.26 -4.66 6.92
N LEU A 482 1.11 -5.15 7.39
CA LEU A 482 0.02 -4.37 7.97
C LEU A 482 0.03 -4.51 9.50
N VAL A 483 0.14 -3.39 10.23
CA VAL A 483 0.17 -3.42 11.71
C VAL A 483 -0.79 -2.40 12.31
N GLY A 484 -1.74 -2.85 13.12
CA GLY A 484 -2.51 -1.95 14.00
C GLY A 484 -3.43 -0.93 13.30
N ASN A 485 -3.69 -1.08 12.00
CA ASN A 485 -4.56 -0.13 11.29
C ASN A 485 -6.03 -0.35 11.69
N GLN A 486 -6.78 0.75 11.65
CA GLN A 486 -8.21 0.79 11.94
C GLN A 486 -8.97 1.03 10.64
N MET A 487 -10.02 0.26 10.42
CA MET A 487 -10.83 0.31 9.21
C MET A 487 -12.30 0.47 9.58
N ASN A 488 -12.90 1.60 9.24
CA ASN A 488 -14.31 1.91 9.47
C ASN A 488 -15.01 2.06 8.12
N ASP A 489 -16.14 1.37 7.92
CA ASP A 489 -16.90 1.42 6.66
C ASP A 489 -16.05 1.17 5.39
N SER A 490 -14.98 0.39 5.54
CA SER A 490 -13.89 0.28 4.59
C SER A 490 -13.82 -1.10 3.95
N TYR A 491 -13.02 -1.22 2.90
CA TYR A 491 -12.89 -2.46 2.12
C TYR A 491 -11.43 -2.78 1.85
N THR A 492 -11.04 -4.05 1.98
CA THR A 492 -9.72 -4.50 1.56
C THR A 492 -9.78 -5.34 0.29
N PHE A 493 -8.79 -5.16 -0.57
CA PHE A 493 -8.35 -6.13 -1.56
C PHE A 493 -6.88 -6.43 -1.24
N ILE A 494 -6.60 -7.66 -0.81
CA ILE A 494 -5.24 -8.07 -0.47
C ILE A 494 -4.92 -9.31 -1.28
N GLU A 495 -4.04 -9.16 -2.25
CA GLU A 495 -3.38 -10.26 -2.91
C GLU A 495 -2.06 -10.58 -2.18
N GLY A 496 -1.72 -11.87 -2.06
CA GLY A 496 -0.39 -12.31 -1.63
C GLY A 496 0.54 -12.52 -2.83
N PRO A 497 1.82 -12.86 -2.62
CA PRO A 497 2.33 -13.48 -1.39
C PRO A 497 3.02 -12.49 -0.44
N ASN A 498 3.55 -13.00 0.66
CA ASN A 498 4.37 -12.28 1.63
C ASN A 498 3.64 -11.10 2.30
N VAL A 499 2.35 -11.26 2.59
CA VAL A 499 1.59 -10.27 3.35
C VAL A 499 1.44 -10.74 4.79
N THR A 500 1.88 -9.91 5.73
CA THR A 500 1.66 -10.14 7.17
C THR A 500 0.69 -9.12 7.70
N ILE A 501 -0.33 -9.57 8.43
CA ILE A 501 -1.37 -8.73 8.99
C ILE A 501 -1.42 -8.96 10.49
N ASP A 502 -1.18 -7.92 11.29
CA ASP A 502 -1.15 -8.01 12.75
C ASP A 502 -1.91 -6.85 13.41
N GLY A 503 -2.78 -7.15 14.37
CA GLY A 503 -3.38 -6.12 15.24
C GLY A 503 -4.43 -5.23 14.58
N MET A 504 -4.90 -5.57 13.37
CA MET A 504 -5.90 -4.78 12.64
C MET A 504 -7.25 -4.77 13.36
N LYS A 505 -7.97 -3.64 13.26
CA LYS A 505 -9.35 -3.49 13.76
C LYS A 505 -10.28 -3.09 12.64
N PHE A 506 -11.39 -3.80 12.51
CA PHE A 506 -12.40 -3.54 11.50
C PHE A 506 -13.75 -3.25 12.18
N THR A 507 -14.37 -2.13 11.81
CA THR A 507 -15.74 -1.78 12.18
C THR A 507 -16.56 -1.68 10.90
N ASP A 508 -17.60 -2.50 10.77
CA ASP A 508 -18.50 -2.53 9.62
C ASP A 508 -17.78 -2.59 8.25
N SER A 509 -16.64 -3.26 8.22
CA SER A 509 -15.73 -3.29 7.06
C SER A 509 -15.61 -4.68 6.45
N SER A 510 -15.28 -4.73 5.16
CA SER A 510 -14.96 -5.97 4.46
C SER A 510 -13.46 -6.25 4.52
N PHE A 511 -13.10 -7.45 4.97
CA PHE A 511 -11.73 -7.92 5.05
C PHE A 511 -11.55 -9.12 4.11
N THR A 512 -11.14 -8.85 2.88
CA THR A 512 -10.97 -9.86 1.82
C THR A 512 -9.51 -10.09 1.48
N ILE A 513 -9.12 -11.37 1.42
CA ILE A 513 -7.77 -11.86 1.13
C ILE A 513 -7.80 -12.88 0.00
N SER A 514 -6.85 -12.78 -0.93
CA SER A 514 -6.58 -13.73 -2.00
C SER A 514 -5.10 -14.11 -1.98
N SER A 515 -4.76 -15.29 -1.47
CA SER A 515 -3.35 -15.71 -1.42
C SER A 515 -2.94 -16.34 -2.76
N SER A 516 -1.91 -15.81 -3.41
CA SER A 516 -1.40 -16.38 -4.68
C SER A 516 -0.59 -17.67 -4.52
N ARG A 517 -0.14 -17.98 -3.29
CA ARG A 517 0.48 -19.26 -2.91
C ARG A 517 0.00 -19.74 -1.53
N PRO A 518 0.10 -21.04 -1.20
CA PRO A 518 -0.20 -21.54 0.14
C PRO A 518 0.58 -20.77 1.22
N PHE A 519 -0.13 -20.26 2.21
CA PHE A 519 0.41 -19.50 3.34
C PHE A 519 1.19 -18.25 2.92
N GLY A 520 0.88 -17.68 1.76
CA GLY A 520 1.40 -16.40 1.31
C GLY A 520 0.86 -15.20 2.11
N VAL A 521 -0.22 -15.39 2.88
CA VAL A 521 -0.78 -14.37 3.77
C VAL A 521 -0.94 -14.94 5.18
N GLU A 522 -0.46 -14.21 6.18
CA GLU A 522 -0.62 -14.54 7.60
C GLU A 522 -1.42 -13.46 8.33
N VAL A 523 -2.44 -13.87 9.10
CA VAL A 523 -3.32 -12.99 9.85
C VAL A 523 -3.20 -13.27 11.35
N LYS A 524 -2.92 -12.23 12.14
CA LYS A 524 -2.67 -12.31 13.58
C LYS A 524 -3.40 -11.20 14.33
N ASN A 525 -3.96 -11.52 15.49
CA ASN A 525 -4.49 -10.54 16.46
C ASN A 525 -5.52 -9.55 15.87
N VAL A 526 -6.42 -10.03 15.00
CA VAL A 526 -7.41 -9.18 14.31
C VAL A 526 -8.74 -9.17 15.05
N THR A 527 -9.36 -7.99 15.16
CA THR A 527 -10.74 -7.85 15.66
C THR A 527 -11.65 -7.25 14.61
N MET A 528 -12.81 -7.87 14.37
CA MET A 528 -13.86 -7.36 13.50
C MET A 528 -15.15 -7.19 14.31
N VAL A 529 -15.78 -6.02 14.21
CA VAL A 529 -17.04 -5.69 14.87
C VAL A 529 -18.06 -5.24 13.83
N HIS A 530 -19.20 -5.93 13.80
CA HIS A 530 -20.34 -5.60 12.94
C HIS A 530 -21.45 -4.99 13.81
N THR A 531 -21.61 -3.68 13.72
CA THR A 531 -22.64 -2.92 14.45
C THR A 531 -23.94 -2.80 13.65
N LYS A 532 -23.86 -3.04 12.33
CA LYS A 532 -24.99 -3.05 11.42
C LYS A 532 -24.88 -4.19 10.42
N ARG A 533 -26.03 -4.61 9.90
CA ARG A 533 -26.11 -5.65 8.87
C ARG A 533 -25.74 -5.10 7.49
N ALA A 534 -24.44 -4.97 7.21
CA ALA A 534 -23.88 -4.49 5.95
C ALA A 534 -23.11 -5.58 5.18
N ASP A 535 -22.64 -5.25 3.96
CA ASP A 535 -21.72 -6.08 3.16
C ASP A 535 -20.30 -6.03 3.75
N SER A 536 -20.16 -6.65 4.91
CA SER A 536 -18.93 -6.73 5.70
C SER A 536 -18.62 -8.19 6.03
N GLY A 537 -17.42 -8.52 6.47
CA GLY A 537 -17.06 -9.88 6.85
C GLY A 537 -15.67 -10.28 6.36
N PHE A 538 -15.28 -11.52 6.70
CA PHE A 538 -13.96 -12.05 6.40
C PHE A 538 -13.99 -12.99 5.19
N GLY A 539 -13.25 -12.66 4.14
CA GLY A 539 -13.22 -13.39 2.86
C GLY A 539 -11.85 -14.02 2.58
N ILE A 540 -11.82 -15.29 2.17
CA ILE A 540 -10.60 -16.03 1.79
C ILE A 540 -10.73 -16.65 0.39
N TRP A 541 -9.78 -16.36 -0.51
CA TRP A 541 -9.81 -16.84 -1.89
C TRP A 541 -8.47 -17.45 -2.32
N VAL A 542 -8.54 -18.30 -3.36
CA VAL A 542 -7.42 -18.94 -4.08
C VAL A 542 -6.63 -19.98 -3.28
N ASN A 543 -5.70 -19.60 -2.38
CA ASN A 543 -4.84 -20.54 -1.62
C ASN A 543 -5.01 -20.41 -0.10
N PRO A 544 -4.68 -21.46 0.68
CA PRO A 544 -4.88 -21.43 2.13
C PRO A 544 -4.01 -20.40 2.84
N ILE A 545 -4.53 -19.90 3.96
CA ILE A 545 -3.86 -18.93 4.82
C ILE A 545 -3.78 -19.42 6.27
N ARG A 546 -2.96 -18.74 7.08
CA ARG A 546 -2.93 -18.91 8.54
C ARG A 546 -3.62 -17.76 9.23
N VAL A 547 -4.51 -18.07 10.18
CA VAL A 547 -5.23 -17.11 11.00
C VAL A 547 -5.03 -17.48 12.47
N THR A 548 -4.46 -16.56 13.25
CA THR A 548 -4.20 -16.74 14.69
C THR A 548 -4.81 -15.59 15.50
N ASN A 549 -5.53 -15.90 16.58
CA ASN A 549 -6.13 -14.90 17.48
C ASN A 549 -7.02 -13.89 16.74
N MET A 550 -8.03 -14.37 16.02
CA MET A 550 -9.00 -13.52 15.34
C MET A 550 -10.33 -13.53 16.09
N THR A 551 -10.93 -12.36 16.30
CA THR A 551 -12.27 -12.24 16.90
C THR A 551 -13.21 -11.50 15.95
N ILE A 552 -14.36 -12.09 15.65
CA ILE A 552 -15.44 -11.50 14.84
C ILE A 552 -16.70 -11.41 15.72
N ILE A 553 -17.28 -10.21 15.84
CA ILE A 553 -18.42 -9.92 16.72
C ILE A 553 -19.57 -9.35 15.90
N GLY A 554 -20.77 -9.92 16.08
CA GLY A 554 -22.01 -9.43 15.48
C GLY A 554 -22.38 -10.10 14.16
N GLU A 555 -23.41 -9.54 13.52
CA GLU A 555 -24.02 -10.12 12.32
C GLU A 555 -23.63 -9.38 11.04
N SER A 556 -23.38 -10.12 9.95
CA SER A 556 -23.15 -9.58 8.61
C SER A 556 -24.26 -9.99 7.64
N ARG A 557 -24.50 -9.20 6.59
CA ARG A 557 -25.40 -9.58 5.47
C ARG A 557 -24.84 -10.76 4.66
N LEU A 558 -23.53 -10.83 4.50
CA LEU A 558 -22.84 -11.82 3.68
C LEU A 558 -22.47 -13.10 4.45
N GLY A 559 -22.76 -13.16 5.75
CA GLY A 559 -22.12 -14.12 6.66
C GLY A 559 -20.78 -13.59 7.16
N VAL A 560 -20.39 -14.02 8.36
CA VAL A 560 -19.21 -13.49 9.06
C VAL A 560 -17.89 -14.00 8.47
N ILE A 561 -17.90 -15.18 7.86
CA ILE A 561 -16.75 -15.78 7.17
C ILE A 561 -17.25 -16.35 5.84
N ASN A 562 -16.52 -16.06 4.78
CA ASN A 562 -16.75 -16.57 3.43
C ASN A 562 -15.42 -17.06 2.85
N ALA A 563 -15.46 -18.19 2.14
CA ALA A 563 -14.29 -18.67 1.43
C ALA A 563 -14.68 -19.31 0.09
N GLY A 564 -13.78 -19.20 -0.88
CA GLY A 564 -13.89 -19.90 -2.15
C GLY A 564 -13.64 -21.41 -2.02
N ASN A 565 -13.12 -22.02 -3.09
CA ASN A 565 -12.79 -23.46 -3.11
C ASN A 565 -11.46 -23.82 -2.40
N THR A 566 -10.89 -22.88 -1.65
CA THR A 566 -9.64 -23.04 -0.92
C THR A 566 -9.73 -24.16 0.13
N THR A 567 -8.73 -25.06 0.15
CA THR A 567 -8.59 -26.15 1.13
C THR A 567 -7.33 -25.96 1.97
N GLY A 568 -7.33 -26.47 3.21
CA GLY A 568 -6.14 -26.49 4.05
C GLY A 568 -5.87 -25.19 4.83
N ASN A 569 -6.88 -24.35 5.05
CA ASN A 569 -6.73 -23.18 5.91
C ASN A 569 -6.41 -23.61 7.35
N GLU A 570 -5.63 -22.79 8.06
CA GLU A 570 -5.27 -23.05 9.46
C GLU A 570 -5.81 -21.92 10.34
N PHE A 571 -6.72 -22.26 11.25
CA PHE A 571 -7.30 -21.34 12.21
C PHE A 571 -6.90 -21.75 13.63
N THR A 572 -6.26 -20.83 14.37
CA THR A 572 -5.92 -21.01 15.78
C THR A 572 -6.54 -19.88 16.59
N ASN A 573 -7.35 -20.23 17.59
CA ASN A 573 -8.06 -19.26 18.44
C ASN A 573 -8.90 -18.25 17.62
N LEU A 574 -9.67 -18.76 16.65
CA LEU A 574 -10.71 -17.99 15.96
C LEU A 574 -11.96 -17.94 16.85
N ARG A 575 -12.45 -16.74 17.13
CA ARG A 575 -13.66 -16.49 17.91
C ARG A 575 -14.69 -15.81 17.03
N VAL A 576 -15.87 -16.39 16.91
CA VAL A 576 -17.01 -15.83 16.18
C VAL A 576 -18.17 -15.74 17.16
N VAL A 577 -18.58 -14.53 17.53
CA VAL A 577 -19.55 -14.29 18.60
C VAL A 577 -20.74 -13.49 18.08
N GLY A 578 -21.95 -13.98 18.33
CA GLY A 578 -23.18 -13.35 17.86
C GLY A 578 -23.45 -13.55 16.36
N HIS A 579 -23.00 -14.66 15.74
CA HIS A 579 -23.23 -14.90 14.32
C HIS A 579 -24.67 -15.35 14.01
N SER A 580 -25.11 -15.15 12.77
CA SER A 580 -26.44 -15.52 12.27
C SER A 580 -26.44 -16.75 11.36
N GLY A 581 -25.69 -17.77 11.78
CA GLY A 581 -25.36 -18.94 10.96
C GLY A 581 -24.33 -18.64 9.87
N GLY A 582 -24.24 -19.53 8.87
CA GLY A 582 -23.30 -19.40 7.75
C GLY A 582 -22.55 -20.71 7.48
N THR A 583 -21.56 -20.66 6.59
CA THR A 583 -20.71 -21.82 6.28
C THR A 583 -19.30 -21.62 6.79
N LEU A 584 -18.63 -22.73 7.13
CA LEU A 584 -17.22 -22.71 7.53
C LEU A 584 -16.31 -23.05 6.35
N PRO A 585 -15.16 -22.36 6.19
CA PRO A 585 -14.13 -22.74 5.25
C PRO A 585 -13.53 -24.13 5.55
N ARG A 586 -13.00 -24.79 4.52
CA ARG A 586 -12.26 -26.06 4.69
C ARG A 586 -10.94 -25.79 5.38
N GLY A 587 -10.60 -26.57 6.40
CA GLY A 587 -9.37 -26.34 7.17
C GLY A 587 -9.33 -27.02 8.53
N THR A 588 -8.27 -26.68 9.26
CA THR A 588 -8.04 -27.10 10.65
C THR A 588 -8.34 -25.93 11.59
N TYR A 589 -9.07 -26.22 12.66
CA TYR A 589 -9.53 -25.28 13.67
C TYR A 589 -9.05 -25.75 15.04
N ASN A 590 -8.17 -24.97 15.66
CA ASN A 590 -7.56 -25.29 16.95
C ASN A 590 -7.96 -24.23 17.98
N GLY A 591 -8.67 -24.63 19.03
CA GLY A 591 -9.06 -23.72 20.12
C GLY A 591 -10.09 -22.66 19.70
N CYS A 592 -10.92 -22.94 18.70
CA CYS A 592 -11.86 -21.96 18.14
C CYS A 592 -13.18 -21.92 18.92
N TYR A 593 -13.87 -20.78 18.91
CA TYR A 593 -15.12 -20.56 19.63
C TYR A 593 -16.17 -19.96 18.70
N PHE A 594 -17.32 -20.62 18.57
CA PHE A 594 -18.43 -20.19 17.74
C PHE A 594 -19.68 -20.06 18.62
N GLU A 595 -20.23 -18.85 18.69
CA GLU A 595 -21.45 -18.54 19.44
C GLU A 595 -22.41 -17.77 18.54
N SER A 596 -23.60 -18.31 18.35
CA SER A 596 -24.63 -17.64 17.55
C SER A 596 -25.34 -16.53 18.34
N ALA A 597 -26.00 -15.63 17.63
CA ALA A 597 -26.83 -14.60 18.27
C ALA A 597 -27.99 -15.26 19.06
N PRO A 598 -28.45 -14.68 20.18
CA PRO A 598 -29.49 -15.28 21.02
C PRO A 598 -30.81 -15.61 20.29
N GLU A 599 -31.18 -14.80 19.30
CA GLU A 599 -32.41 -15.00 18.49
C GLU A 599 -32.14 -15.68 17.14
N ASN A 600 -30.93 -16.23 16.95
CA ASN A 600 -30.52 -16.81 15.69
C ASN A 600 -31.38 -18.03 15.32
N LYS A 601 -31.80 -18.07 14.06
CA LYS A 601 -32.61 -19.16 13.47
C LYS A 601 -31.89 -19.91 12.35
N ARG A 602 -30.59 -19.66 12.14
CA ARG A 602 -29.80 -20.22 11.04
C ARG A 602 -28.58 -20.97 11.57
N GLU A 603 -28.34 -22.14 11.03
CA GLU A 603 -27.29 -23.01 11.53
C GLU A 603 -25.90 -22.56 11.03
N LEU A 604 -24.87 -22.86 11.82
CA LEU A 604 -23.51 -22.89 11.31
C LEU A 604 -23.32 -24.24 10.61
N ALA A 605 -22.87 -24.22 9.37
CA ALA A 605 -22.91 -25.39 8.51
C ALA A 605 -21.58 -25.73 7.85
N ILE A 606 -21.35 -27.02 7.67
CA ILE A 606 -20.41 -27.59 6.72
C ILE A 606 -21.22 -28.01 5.50
N SER A 607 -21.01 -27.33 4.37
CA SER A 607 -21.85 -27.48 3.17
C SER A 607 -21.03 -27.65 1.90
N ALA A 608 -19.79 -28.12 2.02
CA ALA A 608 -18.93 -28.35 0.88
C ALA A 608 -17.97 -29.53 1.11
N PRO A 609 -17.48 -30.20 0.06
CA PRO A 609 -16.64 -31.38 0.20
C PRO A 609 -15.23 -31.01 0.63
N GLY A 610 -14.55 -31.89 1.37
CA GLY A 610 -13.17 -31.67 1.82
C GLY A 610 -12.99 -31.84 3.32
N THR A 611 -11.79 -31.50 3.80
CA THR A 611 -11.38 -31.78 5.18
C THR A 611 -11.72 -30.64 6.14
N TYR A 612 -12.33 -31.01 7.26
CA TYR A 612 -12.65 -30.13 8.38
C TYR A 612 -12.20 -30.80 9.68
N VAL A 613 -11.23 -30.20 10.37
CA VAL A 613 -10.71 -30.74 11.64
C VAL A 613 -10.91 -29.70 12.72
N PHE A 614 -11.62 -30.06 13.79
CA PHE A 614 -11.86 -29.22 14.95
C PHE A 614 -11.26 -29.88 16.19
N GLU A 615 -10.28 -29.20 16.79
CA GLU A 615 -9.60 -29.65 18.00
C GLU A 615 -9.75 -28.57 19.08
N ASN A 616 -10.23 -28.96 20.26
CA ASN A 616 -10.44 -28.03 21.38
C ASN A 616 -11.39 -26.85 21.07
N CYS A 617 -12.37 -27.08 20.19
CA CYS A 617 -13.31 -26.04 19.76
C CYS A 617 -14.55 -25.99 20.67
N THR A 618 -15.27 -24.87 20.65
CA THR A 618 -16.59 -24.72 21.30
C THR A 618 -17.62 -24.23 20.28
N PHE A 619 -18.77 -24.91 20.23
CA PHE A 619 -19.94 -24.50 19.45
C PHE A 619 -21.09 -24.24 20.40
N LYS A 620 -21.65 -23.03 20.39
CA LYS A 620 -22.74 -22.61 21.29
C LYS A 620 -23.87 -21.97 20.49
N SER A 621 -25.09 -22.48 20.66
CA SER A 621 -26.25 -21.97 19.91
C SER A 621 -27.58 -22.32 20.59
N PRO A 622 -28.65 -21.52 20.41
CA PRO A 622 -30.00 -21.87 20.86
C PRO A 622 -30.70 -22.86 19.91
N ILE A 623 -30.15 -23.07 18.72
CA ILE A 623 -30.55 -24.11 17.75
C ILE A 623 -29.36 -25.04 17.48
N VAL A 624 -29.45 -25.91 16.47
CA VAL A 624 -28.38 -26.81 16.02
C VAL A 624 -27.03 -26.06 15.99
N PRO A 625 -26.09 -26.34 16.91
CA PRO A 625 -24.84 -25.58 17.01
C PRO A 625 -23.90 -25.80 15.84
N LEU A 626 -23.96 -26.99 15.22
CA LEU A 626 -23.21 -27.33 14.00
C LEU A 626 -23.99 -28.35 13.19
N ALA A 627 -24.15 -28.07 11.89
CA ALA A 627 -24.79 -28.95 10.92
C ALA A 627 -23.83 -29.36 9.79
N ILE A 628 -23.93 -30.60 9.31
CA ILE A 628 -23.07 -31.16 8.25
C ILE A 628 -23.96 -31.69 7.13
N TYR A 629 -23.79 -31.14 5.93
CA TYR A 629 -24.73 -31.30 4.83
C TYR A 629 -24.11 -31.82 3.53
N ASP A 630 -22.80 -32.08 3.48
CA ASP A 630 -22.12 -32.46 2.24
C ASP A 630 -21.55 -33.88 2.29
N PRO A 631 -21.93 -34.79 1.38
CA PRO A 631 -21.50 -36.18 1.38
C PRO A 631 -20.01 -36.36 1.04
N GLY A 632 -19.33 -35.34 0.53
CA GLY A 632 -17.88 -35.33 0.30
C GLY A 632 -17.05 -34.74 1.45
N SER A 633 -17.69 -34.33 2.55
CA SER A 633 -17.01 -33.76 3.72
C SER A 633 -16.38 -34.84 4.61
N ASP A 634 -15.12 -34.64 5.01
CA ASP A 634 -14.39 -35.44 5.99
C ASP A 634 -14.20 -34.60 7.25
N VAL A 635 -15.07 -34.85 8.24
CA VAL A 635 -15.23 -34.03 9.43
C VAL A 635 -14.73 -34.78 10.65
N THR A 636 -13.79 -34.18 11.35
CA THR A 636 -13.25 -34.66 12.62
C THR A 636 -13.44 -33.59 13.69
N ILE A 637 -14.08 -33.94 14.79
CA ILE A 637 -14.28 -33.07 15.96
C ILE A 637 -13.77 -33.83 17.18
N ARG A 638 -12.74 -33.28 17.82
CA ARG A 638 -12.17 -33.86 19.02
C ARG A 638 -11.95 -32.86 20.13
N ASN A 639 -11.97 -33.36 21.37
CA ASN A 639 -11.64 -32.58 22.57
C ASN A 639 -12.47 -31.29 22.68
N SER A 640 -13.64 -31.25 22.07
CA SER A 640 -14.44 -30.05 21.83
C SER A 640 -15.72 -30.04 22.67
N SER A 641 -16.35 -28.88 22.79
CA SER A 641 -17.61 -28.69 23.52
C SER A 641 -18.72 -28.23 22.58
N VAL A 642 -19.88 -28.86 22.68
CA VAL A 642 -21.11 -28.44 22.02
C VAL A 642 -22.13 -28.05 23.09
N ILE A 643 -22.62 -26.81 23.03
CA ILE A 643 -23.53 -26.23 24.01
C ILE A 643 -24.81 -25.82 23.28
N LEU A 644 -25.89 -26.53 23.57
CA LEU A 644 -27.22 -26.24 23.09
C LEU A 644 -28.01 -25.55 24.20
N ASP A 645 -28.28 -24.25 24.02
CA ASP A 645 -28.97 -23.41 25.00
C ASP A 645 -30.46 -23.19 24.67
N GLY A 646 -31.00 -23.95 23.73
CA GLY A 646 -32.42 -23.93 23.38
C GLY A 646 -33.01 -25.32 23.14
N ASP A 647 -34.23 -25.34 22.61
CA ASP A 647 -35.01 -26.57 22.39
C ASP A 647 -34.90 -27.04 20.93
N SER A 648 -33.75 -27.60 20.55
CA SER A 648 -33.46 -28.09 19.19
C SER A 648 -32.62 -29.37 19.19
N HIS A 649 -32.25 -29.88 18.01
CA HIS A 649 -31.24 -30.93 17.91
C HIS A 649 -29.85 -30.38 18.28
N GLY A 650 -28.95 -31.26 18.74
CA GLY A 650 -27.55 -30.91 19.01
C GLY A 650 -26.72 -30.86 17.74
N VAL A 651 -25.68 -31.69 17.63
CA VAL A 651 -24.91 -31.81 16.38
C VAL A 651 -25.74 -32.58 15.35
N PHE A 652 -25.94 -32.00 14.16
CA PHE A 652 -26.67 -32.63 13.07
C PHE A 652 -25.74 -33.03 11.93
N VAL A 653 -25.75 -34.32 11.57
CA VAL A 653 -24.97 -34.87 10.45
C VAL A 653 -25.95 -35.41 9.41
N GLY A 654 -26.39 -34.55 8.49
CA GLY A 654 -27.26 -34.92 7.39
C GLY A 654 -26.54 -35.74 6.32
N ALA A 655 -25.32 -35.35 5.95
CA ALA A 655 -24.48 -36.04 4.98
C ALA A 655 -22.98 -35.86 5.29
N ALA A 656 -22.17 -36.91 5.12
CA ALA A 656 -20.71 -36.85 5.29
C ALA A 656 -20.00 -38.07 4.67
N LYS A 657 -18.81 -37.87 4.10
CA LYS A 657 -17.92 -38.97 3.72
C LYS A 657 -17.40 -39.70 4.96
N SER A 658 -17.08 -38.92 5.99
CA SER A 658 -16.54 -39.41 7.25
C SER A 658 -16.86 -38.41 8.36
N PHE A 659 -17.42 -38.90 9.45
CA PHE A 659 -17.70 -38.14 10.66
C PHE A 659 -17.02 -38.82 11.86
N VAL A 660 -16.06 -38.13 12.47
CA VAL A 660 -15.34 -38.58 13.66
C VAL A 660 -15.63 -37.61 14.80
N PHE A 661 -16.25 -38.10 15.86
CA PHE A 661 -16.67 -37.34 17.04
C PHE A 661 -16.13 -38.01 18.30
N GLU A 662 -14.97 -37.54 18.77
CA GLU A 662 -14.19 -38.21 19.82
C GLU A 662 -13.85 -37.30 21.01
N ASN A 663 -13.95 -37.80 22.24
CA ASN A 663 -13.54 -37.04 23.44
C ASN A 663 -14.25 -35.68 23.59
N ASN A 664 -15.48 -35.54 23.11
CA ASN A 664 -16.22 -34.29 23.18
C ASN A 664 -17.19 -34.25 24.36
N THR A 665 -17.62 -33.04 24.73
CA THR A 665 -18.74 -32.81 25.65
C THR A 665 -19.90 -32.18 24.91
N VAL A 666 -21.11 -32.73 25.05
CA VAL A 666 -22.35 -32.14 24.54
C VAL A 666 -23.24 -31.80 25.73
N LYS A 667 -23.66 -30.54 25.86
CA LYS A 667 -24.54 -30.07 26.94
C LYS A 667 -25.79 -29.45 26.34
N ALA A 668 -26.94 -29.99 26.70
CA ALA A 668 -28.23 -29.44 26.35
C ALA A 668 -28.98 -29.04 27.61
N ASN A 669 -28.99 -27.73 27.88
CA ASN A 669 -29.44 -27.19 29.18
C ASN A 669 -30.91 -26.77 29.19
N ALA A 670 -31.53 -26.63 28.01
CA ALA A 670 -32.84 -26.00 27.85
C ALA A 670 -33.81 -26.79 26.95
N LEU A 671 -33.61 -28.11 26.80
CA LEU A 671 -34.54 -28.94 26.06
C LEU A 671 -35.90 -29.01 26.75
N LYS A 672 -36.94 -29.07 25.93
CA LYS A 672 -38.35 -29.28 26.31
C LYS A 672 -38.93 -30.52 25.66
N ARG A 673 -38.40 -30.91 24.51
CA ARG A 673 -38.85 -32.05 23.69
C ARG A 673 -37.90 -33.23 23.82
N ALA A 674 -38.42 -34.37 24.28
CA ALA A 674 -37.64 -35.58 24.54
C ALA A 674 -37.22 -36.31 23.25
N GLU A 675 -37.92 -36.06 22.14
CA GLU A 675 -37.67 -36.66 20.83
C GLU A 675 -36.47 -36.05 20.09
N LEU A 676 -35.90 -34.94 20.59
CA LEU A 676 -34.77 -34.27 19.97
C LEU A 676 -33.47 -35.03 20.23
N GLU A 677 -32.74 -35.32 19.16
CA GLU A 677 -31.42 -35.94 19.18
C GLU A 677 -30.26 -34.95 19.44
N LEU A 678 -29.36 -35.29 20.35
CA LEU A 678 -28.16 -34.49 20.69
C LEU A 678 -26.96 -34.73 19.77
N VAL A 679 -26.84 -35.95 19.25
CA VAL A 679 -25.96 -36.31 18.13
C VAL A 679 -26.82 -37.06 17.13
N LYS A 680 -27.19 -36.37 16.05
CA LYS A 680 -28.19 -36.83 15.08
C LYS A 680 -27.52 -37.22 13.77
N ILE A 681 -27.55 -38.50 13.41
CA ILE A 681 -27.15 -38.98 12.08
C ILE A 681 -28.39 -39.10 11.20
N ASN A 682 -28.43 -38.25 10.17
CA ASN A 682 -29.48 -38.12 9.18
C ASN A 682 -30.86 -37.74 9.80
N ASP A 683 -31.89 -37.58 8.98
CA ASP A 683 -33.23 -37.16 9.41
C ASP A 683 -34.28 -38.27 9.24
N TYR A 684 -35.33 -38.26 10.08
CA TYR A 684 -36.47 -39.16 9.94
C TYR A 684 -37.01 -39.17 8.51
N TRP A 685 -37.10 -38.02 7.84
CA TRP A 685 -37.64 -37.93 6.49
C TRP A 685 -36.78 -38.65 5.44
N GLN A 686 -35.48 -38.80 5.69
CA GLN A 686 -34.50 -39.42 4.78
C GLN A 686 -34.22 -40.90 5.09
N ARG A 687 -34.89 -41.48 6.09
CA ARG A 687 -34.66 -42.87 6.54
C ARG A 687 -34.84 -43.94 5.46
N ASN A 688 -35.61 -43.64 4.40
CA ASN A 688 -35.89 -44.55 3.29
C ASN A 688 -35.02 -44.26 2.05
N ASP A 689 -34.23 -43.20 2.08
CA ASP A 689 -33.31 -42.81 1.00
C ASP A 689 -31.97 -43.54 1.17
N PRO A 690 -31.13 -43.63 0.13
CA PRO A 690 -29.77 -44.15 0.27
C PRO A 690 -28.97 -43.40 1.34
N ALA A 691 -28.08 -44.09 2.05
CA ALA A 691 -27.30 -43.48 3.11
C ALA A 691 -26.31 -42.41 2.60
N ASP A 692 -26.42 -41.20 3.15
CA ASP A 692 -25.55 -40.06 2.82
C ASP A 692 -24.38 -39.87 3.82
N VAL A 693 -24.35 -40.69 4.88
CA VAL A 693 -23.26 -40.73 5.87
C VAL A 693 -22.49 -42.05 5.73
N LEU A 694 -21.32 -41.99 5.09
CA LEU A 694 -20.59 -43.19 4.66
C LEU A 694 -19.67 -43.79 5.74
N LYS A 695 -19.36 -43.02 6.78
CA LYS A 695 -18.59 -43.47 7.96
C LYS A 695 -18.91 -42.57 9.14
N ALA A 696 -19.21 -43.18 10.29
CA ALA A 696 -19.33 -42.47 11.57
C ALA A 696 -18.58 -43.20 12.69
N VAL A 697 -17.82 -42.44 13.48
CA VAL A 697 -17.14 -42.88 14.70
C VAL A 697 -17.50 -41.90 15.81
N ILE A 698 -18.24 -42.37 16.80
CA ILE A 698 -18.75 -41.56 17.92
C ILE A 698 -18.29 -42.24 19.21
N GLN A 699 -17.20 -41.76 19.81
CA GLN A 699 -16.62 -42.44 20.97
C GLN A 699 -16.04 -41.53 22.04
N ASN A 700 -15.99 -42.03 23.28
CA ASN A 700 -15.43 -41.34 24.44
C ASN A 700 -16.07 -39.96 24.72
N ASN A 701 -17.33 -39.75 24.31
CA ASN A 701 -18.01 -38.47 24.52
C ASN A 701 -18.79 -38.47 25.84
N VAL A 702 -18.98 -37.28 26.42
CA VAL A 702 -19.90 -37.03 27.54
C VAL A 702 -21.07 -36.21 27.03
N ILE A 703 -22.29 -36.76 27.12
CA ILE A 703 -23.51 -36.12 26.60
C ILE A 703 -24.47 -35.90 27.77
N GLU A 704 -24.81 -34.65 28.07
CA GLU A 704 -25.69 -34.26 29.17
C GLU A 704 -26.93 -33.53 28.67
N ALA A 705 -28.10 -33.95 29.17
CA ALA A 705 -29.38 -33.29 28.91
C ALA A 705 -30.07 -32.88 30.22
N ASN A 706 -30.84 -31.79 30.18
CA ASN A 706 -31.67 -31.34 31.31
C ASN A 706 -32.95 -32.20 31.52
N ILE A 707 -33.38 -32.94 30.49
CA ILE A 707 -34.50 -33.90 30.53
C ILE A 707 -34.07 -35.22 29.90
N ALA A 708 -34.84 -36.29 30.12
CA ALA A 708 -34.67 -37.56 29.40
C ALA A 708 -34.84 -37.35 27.88
N ALA A 709 -33.75 -37.36 27.12
CA ALA A 709 -33.74 -37.07 25.69
C ALA A 709 -33.07 -38.17 24.84
N ARG A 710 -33.13 -38.03 23.51
CA ARG A 710 -32.33 -38.86 22.60
C ARG A 710 -30.91 -38.33 22.56
N GLY A 711 -29.95 -39.13 23.03
CA GLY A 711 -28.54 -38.79 23.05
C GLY A 711 -27.90 -38.96 21.68
N ILE A 712 -27.50 -40.18 21.35
CA ILE A 712 -26.92 -40.54 20.04
C ILE A 712 -27.96 -41.31 19.25
N SER A 713 -28.24 -40.86 18.03
CA SER A 713 -29.24 -41.47 17.14
C SER A 713 -28.66 -41.76 15.76
N THR A 714 -28.76 -43.02 15.34
CA THR A 714 -28.38 -43.50 14.00
C THR A 714 -29.53 -44.24 13.30
N ILE A 715 -30.68 -44.39 13.95
CA ILE A 715 -31.85 -45.13 13.42
C ILE A 715 -32.42 -44.60 12.10
N TYR A 716 -32.04 -43.39 11.68
CA TYR A 716 -32.49 -42.76 10.45
C TYR A 716 -31.40 -42.61 9.38
N ALA A 717 -30.26 -43.30 9.52
CA ALA A 717 -29.09 -43.10 8.67
C ALA A 717 -29.33 -43.36 7.16
N GLY A 718 -30.43 -44.00 6.78
CA GLY A 718 -30.79 -44.31 5.40
C GLY A 718 -30.63 -45.79 5.06
N VAL A 719 -31.18 -46.18 3.91
CA VAL A 719 -31.11 -47.54 3.37
C VAL A 719 -29.66 -47.84 2.95
N GLY A 720 -29.15 -48.98 3.42
CA GLY A 720 -27.79 -49.42 3.13
C GLY A 720 -26.71 -48.68 3.92
N ALA A 721 -27.06 -47.93 4.97
CA ALA A 721 -26.09 -47.27 5.85
C ALA A 721 -25.13 -48.29 6.47
N PRO A 722 -23.79 -48.09 6.37
CA PRO A 722 -22.82 -49.04 6.90
C PRO A 722 -22.86 -49.10 8.43
N PRO A 723 -22.23 -50.12 9.04
CA PRO A 723 -22.02 -50.16 10.48
C PRO A 723 -21.27 -48.92 10.98
N TYR A 724 -21.82 -48.23 11.96
CA TYR A 724 -21.13 -47.13 12.64
C TYR A 724 -20.50 -47.58 13.95
N ILE A 725 -19.44 -46.89 14.38
CA ILE A 725 -18.77 -47.17 15.66
C ILE A 725 -19.32 -46.23 16.72
N VAL A 726 -19.94 -46.78 17.77
CA VAL A 726 -20.48 -46.00 18.90
C VAL A 726 -19.99 -46.61 20.21
N LYS A 727 -18.89 -46.10 20.77
CA LYS A 727 -18.19 -46.75 21.89
C LYS A 727 -17.84 -45.82 23.04
N ASP A 728 -17.85 -46.36 24.25
CA ASP A 728 -17.28 -45.70 25.44
C ASP A 728 -17.86 -44.29 25.71
N ASN A 729 -19.09 -44.02 25.29
CA ASN A 729 -19.77 -42.76 25.55
C ASN A 729 -20.49 -42.79 26.90
N THR A 730 -20.50 -41.67 27.63
CA THR A 730 -21.27 -41.49 28.87
C THR A 730 -22.42 -40.52 28.62
N LEU A 731 -23.66 -40.98 28.82
CA LEU A 731 -24.87 -40.22 28.56
C LEU A 731 -25.61 -39.97 29.88
N TYR A 732 -25.83 -38.70 30.26
CA TYR A 732 -26.60 -38.30 31.43
C TYR A 732 -27.96 -37.76 31.02
N ASN A 733 -29.02 -38.37 31.55
CA ASN A 733 -30.41 -38.09 31.17
C ASN A 733 -30.62 -38.18 29.64
N ALA A 734 -29.83 -39.01 28.94
CA ALA A 734 -29.92 -39.22 27.50
C ALA A 734 -29.72 -40.70 27.16
N LYS A 735 -30.28 -41.15 26.03
CA LYS A 735 -30.25 -42.55 25.61
C LYS A 735 -29.74 -42.77 24.18
N LEU A 736 -29.27 -43.98 23.91
CA LEU A 736 -28.83 -44.46 22.61
C LEU A 736 -30.02 -44.95 21.78
N PHE A 737 -30.05 -44.55 20.51
CA PHE A 737 -31.00 -45.01 19.51
C PHE A 737 -30.22 -45.45 18.28
N LEU A 738 -29.76 -46.71 18.28
CA LEU A 738 -28.80 -47.22 17.30
C LEU A 738 -29.44 -48.15 16.27
N LYS A 739 -28.82 -48.26 15.08
CA LYS A 739 -29.13 -49.31 14.12
C LYS A 739 -28.68 -50.67 14.67
N ALA A 740 -29.33 -51.74 14.21
CA ALA A 740 -29.03 -53.09 14.68
C ALA A 740 -27.61 -53.56 14.32
N ASP A 741 -27.03 -53.02 13.24
CA ASP A 741 -25.70 -53.36 12.73
C ASP A 741 -24.57 -52.47 13.25
N ASP A 742 -24.86 -51.46 14.09
CA ASP A 742 -23.84 -50.59 14.67
C ASP A 742 -22.93 -51.34 15.66
N VAL A 743 -21.64 -51.04 15.62
CA VAL A 743 -20.63 -51.61 16.52
C VAL A 743 -20.58 -50.80 17.80
N GLN A 744 -21.25 -51.29 18.84
CA GLN A 744 -21.28 -50.65 20.16
C GLN A 744 -20.64 -51.46 21.29
N SER A 745 -19.95 -50.77 22.19
CA SER A 745 -19.36 -51.33 23.42
C SER A 745 -19.06 -50.23 24.44
N GLY A 746 -19.13 -50.53 25.75
CA GLY A 746 -18.66 -49.62 26.81
C GLY A 746 -19.48 -48.34 27.05
N ASN A 747 -20.58 -48.11 26.32
CA ASN A 747 -21.44 -46.95 26.54
C ASN A 747 -22.21 -47.06 27.87
N GLN A 748 -22.44 -45.93 28.55
CA GLN A 748 -23.15 -45.84 29.81
C GLN A 748 -24.32 -44.85 29.71
N GLU A 749 -25.53 -45.29 30.06
CA GLU A 749 -26.73 -44.44 30.19
C GLU A 749 -27.03 -44.23 31.67
N LEU A 750 -26.82 -43.01 32.14
CA LEU A 750 -26.91 -42.60 33.54
C LEU A 750 -28.02 -41.57 33.72
N THR A 751 -28.53 -41.47 34.94
CA THR A 751 -29.44 -40.40 35.36
C THR A 751 -28.68 -39.46 36.27
N LYS A 752 -28.83 -38.14 36.05
CA LYS A 752 -28.16 -37.10 36.83
C LYS A 752 -29.16 -36.32 37.66
#